data_AF-A0A553F9T5-F1
#
_entry.id   AF-A0A553F9T5-F1
#
_cell.length_a   1.000
_cell.length_b   1.000
_cell.length_c   1.000
_cell.angle_alpha   90.00
_cell.angle_beta   90.00
_cell.angle_gamma   90.00
#
_symmetry.space_group_name_H-M   'P 1'
#
loop_
_entity.id
_entity.type
_entity.pdbx_description
1 polymer ?
#
loop_
_entity_poly.entity_id
_entity_poly.type
_entity_poly.pdbx_seq_one_letter_code
_entity_poly.pdbx_strand_id
1 'polypeptide(L)'
;MGNKIIIAMILGLIIGFSTQFTLPIIDLIGQGFVMLLQMTALPYISVSLIYGIGSMSRQQSKQLLKYGSASFMLLVLTVLFFIFLAPIAFPDWTAAAFYSASAIESKPELNILQLFLPANPFNAYAESIIPAVVVFSIFIGIGFIGVENKRRSLYVFKDMREALSVVTNIVMYLAPIGVFAISLNAAATLIPEELEGLLVYIVTIASIVGLLCFIVLPMILTIITPLTYKQLLTIAKAPLITAFATGSLFVVLPLIVENVRKQLKDYAKINTAAKRIPSILVPICFSLPVGGKLLAIFFVLFAGWFSGETVAIADYPKLMLMGVMQLFGSSMIAVPNLLESFNVSGGMFELFIVAEQLIISRLGALLSVMFIMVFSLLVTLMVLKQVKFNLKPFALFSFGAPLCTALVLSVLSFGFDSIGHQYQGYEKFINRDLLLPPAKARYLKEPSELAYTEVNSSDTLTNIQNRGFLRMGYYRDSLPYAFHNKDGVLVGLDIELGHLLAYELGVDIEFVQIYRNRTNELLNSGYLDIVSGIPITPANLIKYNLSESYISEHAALLVKDEARQNFTTWESLIGRKDLVIGIPEAYFYAQGVQKNLPDSVVWELSTPRLFFKEKGEKIDAMLYGAAGASAWTLLYPEYSVVLPKPQMPAVAIAFPLAQDDAAFEHFISHWIRMKKRSNTISAFYTYWIEGKKPANFIR
;
A
#
# COMPACT_ATOMS: atom_id res chain seq x y z
N MET A 1 2.47 -18.40 32.74
CA MET A 1 2.17 -17.11 32.08
C MET A 1 1.91 -17.28 30.60
N GLY A 2 2.88 -17.76 29.80
CA GLY A 2 2.71 -17.95 28.35
C GLY A 2 1.46 -18.75 27.93
N ASN A 3 1.13 -19.85 28.60
CA ASN A 3 -0.08 -20.62 28.27
C ASN A 3 -1.38 -19.83 28.48
N LYS A 4 -1.44 -18.92 29.49
CA LYS A 4 -2.62 -18.07 29.72
C LYS A 4 -2.83 -17.07 28.58
N ILE A 5 -1.73 -16.53 28.04
CA ILE A 5 -1.76 -15.59 26.92
C ILE A 5 -2.25 -16.30 25.65
N ILE A 6 -1.77 -17.51 25.38
CA ILE A 6 -2.24 -18.31 24.21
C ILE A 6 -3.74 -18.59 24.32
N ILE A 7 -4.19 -19.07 25.48
CA ILE A 7 -5.62 -19.37 25.68
C ILE A 7 -6.45 -18.11 25.49
N ALA A 8 -6.04 -16.98 26.06
CA ALA A 8 -6.71 -15.71 25.91
C ALA A 8 -6.76 -15.23 24.45
N MET A 9 -5.67 -15.38 23.71
CA MET A 9 -5.59 -15.05 22.28
C MET A 9 -6.58 -15.89 21.46
N ILE A 10 -6.57 -17.22 21.65
CA ILE A 10 -7.46 -18.14 20.91
C ILE A 10 -8.93 -17.83 21.22
N LEU A 11 -9.27 -17.61 22.49
CA LEU A 11 -10.62 -17.23 22.88
C LEU A 11 -11.05 -15.90 22.25
N GLY A 12 -10.17 -14.89 22.25
CA GLY A 12 -10.44 -13.61 21.61
C GLY A 12 -10.71 -13.76 20.11
N LEU A 13 -9.87 -14.51 19.39
CA LEU A 13 -10.04 -14.78 17.97
C LEU A 13 -11.37 -15.48 17.65
N ILE A 14 -11.71 -16.54 18.40
CA ILE A 14 -12.95 -17.31 18.17
C ILE A 14 -14.18 -16.43 18.39
N ILE A 15 -14.20 -15.65 19.47
CA ILE A 15 -15.33 -14.79 19.82
C ILE A 15 -15.47 -13.66 18.80
N GLY A 16 -14.36 -13.00 18.46
CA GLY A 16 -14.36 -11.90 17.49
C GLY A 16 -14.86 -12.34 16.11
N PHE A 17 -14.36 -13.47 15.61
CA PHE A 17 -14.78 -14.01 14.31
C PHE A 17 -16.25 -14.44 14.31
N SER A 18 -16.73 -15.07 15.38
CA SER A 18 -18.12 -15.57 15.45
C SER A 18 -19.15 -14.46 15.62
N THR A 19 -18.79 -13.37 16.30
CA THR A 19 -19.73 -12.29 16.64
C THR A 19 -19.68 -11.10 15.69
N GLN A 20 -18.54 -10.88 15.00
CA GLN A 20 -18.28 -9.71 14.15
C GLN A 20 -18.65 -8.37 14.83
N PHE A 21 -18.60 -8.35 16.16
CA PHE A 21 -19.08 -7.24 16.97
C PHE A 21 -17.99 -6.79 17.95
N THR A 22 -17.67 -5.50 17.90
CA THR A 22 -16.69 -4.88 18.79
C THR A 22 -17.37 -3.90 19.74
N LEU A 23 -17.11 -4.03 21.04
CA LEU A 23 -17.48 -3.01 22.02
C LEU A 23 -16.36 -1.97 22.17
N PRO A 24 -16.66 -0.65 22.23
CA PRO A 24 -15.64 0.39 22.40
C PRO A 24 -14.73 0.18 23.62
N ILE A 25 -15.28 -0.41 24.70
CA ILE A 25 -14.49 -0.67 25.92
C ILE A 25 -13.43 -1.76 25.72
N ILE A 26 -13.67 -2.73 24.84
CA ILE A 26 -12.70 -3.79 24.52
C ILE A 26 -11.53 -3.16 23.75
N ASP A 27 -11.83 -2.26 22.82
CA ASP A 27 -10.80 -1.50 22.11
C ASP A 27 -9.94 -0.66 23.04
N LEU A 28 -10.57 0.07 23.96
CA LEU A 28 -9.86 0.84 24.99
C LEU A 28 -8.92 -0.03 25.84
N ILE A 29 -9.36 -1.23 26.24
CA ILE A 29 -8.53 -2.17 27.02
C ILE A 29 -7.32 -2.64 26.19
N GLY A 30 -7.54 -2.97 24.91
CA GLY A 30 -6.48 -3.40 24.00
C GLY A 30 -5.44 -2.30 23.77
N GLN A 31 -5.90 -1.09 23.42
CA GLN A 31 -5.05 0.08 23.22
C GLN A 31 -4.31 0.47 24.50
N GLY A 32 -5.00 0.52 25.64
CA GLY A 32 -4.40 0.85 26.94
C GLY A 32 -3.27 -0.13 27.32
N PHE A 33 -3.45 -1.43 27.05
CA PHE A 33 -2.40 -2.42 27.25
C PHE A 33 -1.17 -2.16 26.36
N VAL A 34 -1.38 -1.83 25.07
CA VAL A 34 -0.28 -1.46 24.16
C VAL A 34 0.44 -0.20 24.65
N MET A 35 -0.29 0.84 25.03
CA MET A 35 0.27 2.10 25.52
C MET A 35 1.12 1.91 26.78
N LEU A 36 0.68 1.06 27.73
CA LEU A 36 1.46 0.74 28.94
C LEU A 36 2.83 0.11 28.62
N LEU A 37 2.90 -0.72 27.58
CA LEU A 37 4.15 -1.34 27.13
C LEU A 37 5.00 -0.38 26.29
N GLN A 38 4.37 0.48 25.49
CA GLN A 38 5.05 1.50 24.72
C GLN A 38 5.75 2.53 25.62
N MET A 39 5.11 2.91 26.73
CA MET A 39 5.61 3.85 27.72
C MET A 39 7.00 3.47 28.26
N THR A 40 7.28 2.19 28.48
CA THR A 40 8.57 1.75 29.02
C THR A 40 9.62 1.48 27.94
N ALA A 41 9.20 1.16 26.71
CA ALA A 41 10.10 0.65 25.67
C ALA A 41 11.08 1.71 25.12
N LEU A 42 10.62 2.91 24.74
CA LEU A 42 11.52 3.94 24.18
C LEU A 42 12.54 4.48 25.21
N PRO A 43 12.14 4.81 26.46
CA PRO A 43 13.10 5.15 27.50
C PRO A 43 14.08 4.01 27.78
N TYR A 44 13.60 2.75 27.79
CA TYR A 44 14.45 1.59 28.02
C TYR A 44 15.53 1.47 26.93
N ILE A 45 15.16 1.60 25.66
CA ILE A 45 16.11 1.58 24.53
C ILE A 45 17.23 2.59 24.75
N SER A 46 16.87 3.85 25.02
CA SER A 46 17.85 4.93 25.17
C SER A 46 18.82 4.67 26.33
N VAL A 47 18.26 4.44 27.50
CA VAL A 47 19.02 4.23 28.73
C VAL A 47 19.90 2.97 28.61
N SER A 48 19.38 1.92 27.98
CA SER A 48 20.11 0.68 27.75
C SER A 48 21.28 0.85 26.78
N LEU A 49 21.11 1.64 25.72
CA LEU A 49 22.18 1.95 24.75
C LEU A 49 23.27 2.83 25.37
N ILE A 50 22.88 3.90 26.06
CA ILE A 50 23.82 4.82 26.73
C ILE A 50 24.67 4.03 27.75
N TYR A 51 24.02 3.28 28.65
CA TYR A 51 24.71 2.46 29.63
C TYR A 51 25.57 1.39 28.96
N GLY A 52 24.97 0.65 28.02
CA GLY A 52 25.58 -0.49 27.37
C GLY A 52 26.87 -0.10 26.66
N ILE A 53 26.81 0.87 25.73
CA ILE A 53 27.95 1.33 24.94
C ILE A 53 28.97 2.08 25.81
N GLY A 54 28.51 2.98 26.70
CA GLY A 54 29.41 3.74 27.57
C GLY A 54 30.21 2.88 28.55
N SER A 55 29.68 1.71 28.91
CA SER A 55 30.35 0.72 29.76
C SER A 55 31.39 -0.16 29.04
N MET A 56 31.51 -0.06 27.71
CA MET A 56 32.42 -0.90 26.91
C MET A 56 33.85 -0.33 26.87
N SER A 57 34.82 -1.22 26.60
CA SER A 57 36.16 -0.81 26.16
C SER A 57 36.20 -0.59 24.63
N ARG A 58 37.18 0.18 24.15
CA ARG A 58 37.40 0.39 22.69
C ARG A 58 37.56 -0.92 21.92
N GLN A 59 38.24 -1.91 22.51
CA GLN A 59 38.44 -3.23 21.89
C GLN A 59 37.14 -4.03 21.78
N GLN A 60 36.31 -4.02 22.83
CA GLN A 60 35.02 -4.70 22.83
C GLN A 60 34.06 -4.09 21.81
N SER A 61 34.06 -2.75 21.68
CA SER A 61 33.25 -2.05 20.68
C SER A 61 33.62 -2.47 19.25
N LYS A 62 34.93 -2.55 18.91
CA LYS A 62 35.40 -3.02 17.59
C LYS A 62 34.98 -4.47 17.31
N GLN A 63 35.07 -5.36 18.30
CA GLN A 63 34.65 -6.76 18.15
C GLN A 63 33.14 -6.86 17.94
N LEU A 64 32.35 -6.12 18.72
CA LEU A 64 30.90 -6.09 18.59
C LEU A 64 30.48 -5.60 17.20
N LEU A 65 31.13 -4.56 16.68
CA LEU A 65 30.86 -4.04 15.33
C LEU A 65 31.20 -5.08 14.25
N LYS A 66 32.36 -5.74 14.33
CA LYS A 66 32.78 -6.77 13.36
C LYS A 66 31.83 -7.96 13.33
N TYR A 67 31.56 -8.57 14.48
CA TYR A 67 30.69 -9.76 14.54
C TYR A 67 29.22 -9.40 14.37
N GLY A 68 28.80 -8.24 14.87
CA GLY A 68 27.46 -7.69 14.71
C GLY A 68 27.12 -7.44 13.25
N SER A 69 27.93 -6.67 12.52
CA SER A 69 27.68 -6.39 11.09
C SER A 69 27.65 -7.66 10.24
N ALA A 70 28.61 -8.58 10.44
CA ALA A 70 28.64 -9.85 9.71
C ALA A 70 27.41 -10.73 10.00
N SER A 71 27.02 -10.88 11.27
CA SER A 71 25.85 -11.67 11.65
C SER A 71 24.55 -11.02 11.16
N PHE A 72 24.46 -9.70 11.22
CA PHE A 72 23.30 -8.96 10.74
C PHE A 72 23.12 -9.17 9.23
N MET A 73 24.20 -8.98 8.46
CA MET A 73 24.18 -9.15 7.00
C MET A 73 23.81 -10.59 6.62
N LEU A 74 24.37 -11.59 7.30
CA LEU A 74 24.00 -12.99 7.10
C LEU A 74 22.49 -13.23 7.29
N LEU A 75 21.91 -12.73 8.38
CA LEU A 75 20.50 -12.97 8.69
C LEU A 75 19.57 -12.18 7.75
N VAL A 76 19.90 -10.93 7.41
CA VAL A 76 19.13 -10.13 6.44
C VAL A 76 19.14 -10.77 5.06
N LEU A 77 20.32 -11.17 4.56
CA LEU A 77 20.44 -11.88 3.29
C LEU A 77 19.65 -13.19 3.27
N THR A 78 19.66 -13.91 4.39
CA THR A 78 18.86 -15.13 4.52
C THR A 78 17.37 -14.82 4.39
N VAL A 79 16.83 -13.86 5.14
CA VAL A 79 15.41 -13.50 5.06
C VAL A 79 15.03 -13.03 3.65
N LEU A 80 15.86 -12.19 3.03
CA LEU A 80 15.64 -11.70 1.68
C LEU A 80 15.67 -12.82 0.64
N PHE A 81 16.58 -13.78 0.75
CA PHE A 81 16.64 -14.94 -0.13
C PHE A 81 15.29 -15.69 -0.14
N PHE A 82 14.70 -15.94 1.02
CA PHE A 82 13.38 -16.58 1.10
C PHE A 82 12.25 -15.70 0.56
N ILE A 83 12.32 -14.39 0.76
CA ILE A 83 11.36 -13.44 0.18
C ILE A 83 11.41 -13.46 -1.35
N PHE A 84 12.61 -13.49 -1.95
CA PHE A 84 12.75 -13.50 -3.40
C PHE A 84 12.45 -14.86 -4.05
N LEU A 85 12.45 -15.96 -3.28
CA LEU A 85 11.95 -17.26 -3.73
C LEU A 85 10.41 -17.37 -3.71
N ALA A 86 9.75 -16.53 -2.92
CA ALA A 86 8.31 -16.58 -2.69
C ALA A 86 7.46 -16.52 -3.98
N PRO A 87 7.79 -15.71 -5.01
CA PRO A 87 6.99 -15.64 -6.23
C PRO A 87 6.89 -16.96 -7.01
N ILE A 88 7.75 -17.95 -6.74
CA ILE A 88 7.65 -19.29 -7.33
C ILE A 88 6.35 -19.99 -6.89
N ALA A 89 5.78 -19.60 -5.74
CA ALA A 89 4.51 -20.14 -5.29
C ALA A 89 3.31 -19.51 -6.02
N PHE A 90 3.47 -18.40 -6.73
CA PHE A 90 2.36 -17.69 -7.33
C PHE A 90 1.85 -18.41 -8.59
N PRO A 91 0.53 -18.57 -8.76
CA PRO A 91 -0.03 -19.17 -9.96
C PRO A 91 0.06 -18.21 -11.16
N ASP A 92 -0.14 -18.74 -12.37
CA ASP A 92 -0.30 -17.92 -13.57
C ASP A 92 -1.58 -17.08 -13.43
N TRP A 93 -1.41 -15.75 -13.39
CA TRP A 93 -2.47 -14.83 -13.01
C TRP A 93 -2.69 -13.77 -14.08
N THR A 94 -3.88 -13.76 -14.68
CA THR A 94 -4.34 -12.69 -15.56
C THR A 94 -5.03 -11.62 -14.73
N ALA A 95 -4.36 -10.51 -14.46
CA ALA A 95 -4.93 -9.37 -13.76
C ALA A 95 -5.29 -8.24 -14.72
N ALA A 96 -6.30 -7.46 -14.34
CA ALA A 96 -6.47 -6.11 -14.85
C ALA A 96 -6.27 -5.13 -13.69
N ALA A 97 -5.55 -4.04 -13.95
CA ALA A 97 -5.35 -3.00 -12.95
C ALA A 97 -6.66 -2.23 -12.70
N PHE A 98 -7.17 -2.25 -11.46
CA PHE A 98 -8.14 -1.25 -11.01
C PHE A 98 -7.42 0.08 -10.80
N TYR A 99 -8.04 1.18 -11.24
CA TYR A 99 -7.53 2.52 -10.95
C TYR A 99 -7.66 2.83 -9.46
N SER A 100 -6.62 3.43 -8.87
CA SER A 100 -6.70 3.99 -7.53
C SER A 100 -6.22 5.42 -7.49
N ALA A 101 -7.04 6.32 -6.97
CA ALA A 101 -6.70 7.71 -6.77
C ALA A 101 -5.53 7.90 -5.77
N SER A 102 -5.34 6.95 -4.84
CA SER A 102 -4.22 6.95 -3.88
C SER A 102 -2.85 6.69 -4.52
N ALA A 103 -2.80 6.25 -5.78
CA ALA A 103 -1.54 6.13 -6.52
C ALA A 103 -0.90 7.49 -6.90
N ILE A 104 -1.63 8.58 -6.69
CA ILE A 104 -1.39 9.89 -7.30
C ILE A 104 -1.22 11.01 -6.23
N GLU A 105 -1.54 10.76 -4.96
CA GLU A 105 -1.25 11.74 -3.90
C GLU A 105 0.25 12.01 -3.78
N SER A 106 0.61 13.30 -3.67
CA SER A 106 2.00 13.74 -3.48
C SER A 106 2.55 13.18 -2.17
N LYS A 107 3.39 12.16 -2.26
CA LYS A 107 4.00 11.51 -1.11
C LYS A 107 5.07 12.43 -0.51
N PRO A 108 5.15 12.57 0.83
CA PRO A 108 6.25 13.27 1.45
C PRO A 108 7.57 12.58 1.10
N GLU A 109 8.51 13.33 0.51
CA GLU A 109 9.84 12.80 0.20
C GLU A 109 10.51 12.28 1.47
N LEU A 110 11.01 11.05 1.40
CA LEU A 110 11.68 10.41 2.53
C LEU A 110 13.06 11.08 2.73
N ASN A 111 13.14 12.03 3.66
CA ASN A 111 14.41 12.62 4.05
C ASN A 111 15.18 11.68 4.98
N ILE A 112 16.05 10.86 4.38
CA ILE A 112 16.90 9.90 5.09
C ILE A 112 17.74 10.61 6.18
N LEU A 113 18.20 11.83 5.93
CA LEU A 113 19.03 12.56 6.90
C LEU A 113 18.26 12.85 8.19
N GLN A 114 17.01 13.33 8.07
CA GLN A 114 16.15 13.63 9.23
C GLN A 114 15.74 12.37 10.00
N LEU A 115 15.67 11.22 9.33
CA LEU A 115 15.33 9.95 9.95
C LEU A 115 16.40 9.48 10.96
N PHE A 116 17.68 9.77 10.71
CA PHE A 116 18.79 9.33 11.57
C PHE A 116 19.42 10.44 12.41
N LEU A 117 19.44 11.68 11.91
CA LEU A 117 20.14 12.79 12.55
C LEU A 117 19.13 13.85 13.02
N PRO A 118 18.65 13.76 14.28
CA PRO A 118 17.75 14.77 14.82
C PRO A 118 18.54 16.01 15.22
N ALA A 119 18.11 17.19 14.76
CA ALA A 119 18.59 18.46 15.32
C ALA A 119 18.18 18.62 16.80
N ASN A 120 17.02 18.06 17.16
CA ASN A 120 16.52 18.02 18.53
C ASN A 120 16.15 16.57 18.94
N PRO A 121 16.95 15.92 19.80
CA PRO A 121 16.68 14.54 20.22
C PRO A 121 15.40 14.43 21.06
N PHE A 122 14.99 15.47 21.79
CA PHE A 122 13.74 15.46 22.56
C PHE A 122 12.51 15.46 21.65
N ASN A 123 12.58 16.17 20.52
CA ASN A 123 11.56 16.07 19.49
C ASN A 123 11.47 14.65 18.92
N ALA A 124 12.63 14.00 18.70
CA ALA A 124 12.65 12.61 18.25
C ALA A 124 12.02 11.64 19.26
N TYR A 125 12.12 11.91 20.58
CA TYR A 125 11.37 11.17 21.59
C TYR A 125 9.86 11.41 21.50
N ALA A 126 9.44 12.67 21.37
CA ALA A 126 8.03 13.04 21.30
C ALA A 126 7.34 12.45 20.07
N GLU A 127 7.99 12.53 18.91
CA GLU A 127 7.49 12.01 17.63
C GLU A 127 7.77 10.51 17.42
N SER A 128 8.34 9.83 18.42
CA SER A 128 8.67 8.40 18.34
C SER A 128 9.58 8.01 17.14
N ILE A 129 10.50 8.91 16.76
CA ILE A 129 11.48 8.67 15.67
C ILE A 129 12.62 7.79 16.20
N ILE A 130 12.36 6.48 16.26
CA ILE A 130 13.25 5.49 16.87
C ILE A 130 14.68 5.51 16.31
N PRO A 131 14.93 5.53 14.98
CA PRO A 131 16.31 5.50 14.48
C PRO A 131 17.13 6.70 14.96
N ALA A 132 16.53 7.89 14.93
CA ALA A 132 17.12 9.12 15.46
C ALA A 132 17.45 9.02 16.97
N VAL A 133 16.51 8.49 17.77
CA VAL A 133 16.73 8.24 19.21
C VAL A 133 17.90 7.28 19.43
N VAL A 134 17.98 6.19 18.66
CA VAL A 134 19.04 5.19 18.77
C VAL A 134 20.40 5.76 18.40
N VAL A 135 20.49 6.50 17.30
CA VAL A 135 21.73 7.18 16.89
C VAL A 135 22.21 8.14 17.97
N PHE A 136 21.32 8.99 18.48
CA PHE A 136 21.64 9.91 19.58
C PHE A 136 22.17 9.16 20.82
N SER A 137 21.47 8.10 21.26
CA SER A 137 21.89 7.29 22.41
C SER A 137 23.24 6.59 22.19
N ILE A 138 23.55 6.17 20.96
CA ILE A 138 24.86 5.61 20.59
C ILE A 138 25.95 6.67 20.73
N PHE A 139 25.75 7.88 20.21
CA PHE A 139 26.74 8.97 20.32
C PHE A 139 27.03 9.35 21.77
N ILE A 140 25.99 9.47 22.60
CA ILE A 140 26.15 9.73 24.04
C ILE A 140 26.92 8.57 24.71
N GLY A 141 26.58 7.32 24.37
CA GLY A 141 27.30 6.14 24.84
C GLY A 141 28.78 6.14 24.45
N ILE A 142 29.10 6.48 23.20
CA ILE A 142 30.49 6.61 22.71
C ILE A 142 31.22 7.73 23.46
N GLY A 143 30.56 8.87 23.69
CA GLY A 143 31.09 9.98 24.49
C GLY A 143 31.52 9.50 25.88
N PHE A 144 30.68 8.71 26.56
CA PHE A 144 31.02 8.12 27.85
C PHE A 144 32.22 7.17 27.80
N ILE A 145 32.62 6.61 26.65
CA ILE A 145 33.80 5.73 26.58
C ILE A 145 35.06 6.47 27.06
N GLY A 146 35.21 7.75 26.70
CA GLY A 146 36.37 8.59 27.01
C GLY A 146 36.30 9.39 28.31
N VAL A 147 35.17 9.36 29.04
CA VAL A 147 34.98 10.16 30.26
C VAL A 147 35.66 9.51 31.48
N GLU A 148 36.45 10.30 32.21
CA GLU A 148 37.06 9.89 33.49
C GLU A 148 35.98 9.78 34.59
N ASN A 149 36.12 8.82 35.52
CA ASN A 149 35.15 8.57 36.59
C ASN A 149 33.69 8.32 36.14
N LYS A 150 33.49 7.92 34.86
CA LYS A 150 32.18 7.62 34.25
C LYS A 150 31.29 6.62 34.97
N ARG A 151 31.84 5.79 35.87
CA ARG A 151 31.10 4.74 36.58
C ARG A 151 29.87 5.31 37.27
N ARG A 152 30.00 6.41 38.02
CA ARG A 152 28.89 7.01 38.78
C ARG A 152 27.74 7.41 37.87
N SER A 153 28.02 8.13 36.78
CA SER A 153 27.01 8.56 35.81
C SER A 153 26.37 7.37 35.08
N LEU A 154 27.16 6.36 34.71
CA LEU A 154 26.65 5.15 34.05
C LEU A 154 25.75 4.31 34.97
N TYR A 155 25.99 4.30 36.28
CA TYR A 155 25.11 3.58 37.22
C TYR A 155 23.70 4.16 37.28
N VAL A 156 23.53 5.48 37.08
CA VAL A 156 22.19 6.08 36.98
C VAL A 156 21.40 5.46 35.82
N PHE A 157 22.02 5.36 34.64
CA PHE A 157 21.39 4.70 33.50
C PHE A 157 21.16 3.21 33.75
N LYS A 158 22.11 2.51 34.39
CA LYS A 158 21.92 1.09 34.74
C LYS A 158 20.68 0.88 35.62
N ASP A 159 20.50 1.72 36.63
CA ASP A 159 19.45 1.59 37.63
C ASP A 159 18.09 2.02 37.06
N MET A 160 18.05 3.08 36.24
CA MET A 160 16.85 3.46 35.46
C MET A 160 16.42 2.33 34.51
N ARG A 161 17.36 1.71 33.79
CA ARG A 161 17.07 0.56 32.92
C ARG A 161 16.46 -0.61 33.71
N GLU A 162 16.97 -0.87 34.92
CA GLU A 162 16.45 -1.93 35.78
C GLU A 162 15.03 -1.61 36.27
N ALA A 163 14.78 -0.36 36.70
CA ALA A 163 13.46 0.11 37.10
C ALA A 163 12.44 -0.04 35.95
N LEU A 164 12.80 0.38 34.73
CA LEU A 164 11.95 0.22 33.53
C LEU A 164 11.66 -1.26 33.22
N SER A 165 12.63 -2.14 33.46
CA SER A 165 12.44 -3.58 33.30
C SER A 165 11.45 -4.14 34.32
N VAL A 166 11.51 -3.67 35.58
CA VAL A 166 10.55 -4.07 36.63
C VAL A 166 9.14 -3.62 36.26
N VAL A 167 8.96 -2.36 35.82
CA VAL A 167 7.65 -1.87 35.37
C VAL A 167 7.12 -2.71 34.21
N THR A 168 7.97 -3.05 33.24
CA THR A 168 7.56 -3.90 32.12
C THR A 168 7.09 -5.28 32.59
N ASN A 169 7.79 -5.89 33.55
CA ASN A 169 7.37 -7.17 34.13
C ASN A 169 6.03 -7.07 34.89
N ILE A 170 5.74 -5.93 35.51
CA ILE A 170 4.44 -5.67 36.17
C ILE A 170 3.33 -5.59 35.11
N VAL A 171 3.53 -4.79 34.06
CA VAL A 171 2.54 -4.63 32.98
C VAL A 171 2.25 -5.98 32.30
N MET A 172 3.24 -6.86 32.18
CA MET A 172 3.05 -8.19 31.61
C MET A 172 2.00 -9.04 32.35
N TYR A 173 1.73 -8.82 33.64
CA TYR A 173 0.65 -9.56 34.33
C TYR A 173 -0.73 -9.31 33.72
N LEU A 174 -0.93 -8.15 33.08
CA LEU A 174 -2.16 -7.78 32.36
C LEU A 174 -2.24 -8.41 30.96
N ALA A 175 -1.16 -9.03 30.47
CA ALA A 175 -1.06 -9.52 29.10
C ALA A 175 -2.20 -10.46 28.66
N PRO A 176 -2.70 -11.41 29.48
CA PRO A 176 -3.83 -12.23 29.05
C PRO A 176 -5.08 -11.41 28.71
N ILE A 177 -5.37 -10.35 29.48
CA ILE A 177 -6.56 -9.51 29.28
C ILE A 177 -6.37 -8.62 28.04
N GLY A 178 -5.22 -7.95 27.94
CA GLY A 178 -4.92 -7.09 26.79
C GLY A 178 -4.87 -7.86 25.47
N VAL A 179 -4.25 -9.05 25.47
CA VAL A 179 -4.17 -9.91 24.29
C VAL A 179 -5.52 -10.45 23.86
N PHE A 180 -6.39 -10.82 24.79
CA PHE A 180 -7.78 -11.20 24.48
C PHE A 180 -8.49 -10.08 23.73
N ALA A 181 -8.45 -8.85 24.26
CA ALA A 181 -9.11 -7.69 23.68
C ALA A 181 -8.60 -7.35 22.27
N ILE A 182 -7.28 -7.32 22.10
CA ILE A 182 -6.64 -7.06 20.80
C ILE A 182 -7.00 -8.13 19.76
N SER A 183 -7.01 -9.40 20.18
CA SER A 183 -7.31 -10.52 19.28
C SER A 183 -8.77 -10.52 18.86
N LEU A 184 -9.68 -10.17 19.77
CA LEU A 184 -11.11 -10.06 19.49
C LEU A 184 -11.39 -8.95 18.47
N ASN A 185 -10.89 -7.73 18.69
CA ASN A 185 -11.12 -6.62 17.76
C ASN A 185 -10.55 -6.90 16.38
N ALA A 186 -9.35 -7.48 16.30
CA ALA A 186 -8.76 -7.83 15.02
C ALA A 186 -9.54 -8.91 14.27
N ALA A 187 -10.15 -9.87 14.97
CA ALA A 187 -10.99 -10.89 14.36
C ALA A 187 -12.39 -10.40 13.99
N ALA A 188 -12.93 -9.41 14.70
CA ALA A 188 -14.27 -8.87 14.47
C ALA A 188 -14.35 -7.83 13.35
N THR A 189 -13.25 -7.13 13.07
CA THR A 189 -13.15 -6.10 12.00
C THR A 189 -12.82 -6.68 10.62
N LEU A 190 -12.73 -8.00 10.53
CA LEU A 190 -12.36 -8.75 9.35
C LEU A 190 -13.55 -8.90 8.38
N ILE A 191 -13.43 -8.34 7.16
CA ILE A 191 -14.44 -8.47 6.10
C ILE A 191 -14.05 -9.63 5.17
N PRO A 192 -14.88 -10.69 5.05
CA PRO A 192 -14.55 -11.87 4.23
C PRO A 192 -14.32 -11.57 2.74
N GLU A 193 -15.01 -10.58 2.18
CA GLU A 193 -14.90 -10.20 0.77
C GLU A 193 -13.54 -9.59 0.40
N GLU A 194 -12.82 -8.99 1.36
CA GLU A 194 -11.48 -8.43 1.14
C GLU A 194 -10.37 -9.49 1.21
N LEU A 195 -10.67 -10.66 1.80
CA LEU A 195 -9.70 -11.75 1.98
C LEU A 195 -9.42 -12.54 0.71
N GLU A 196 -10.38 -12.61 -0.22
CA GLU A 196 -10.31 -13.48 -1.39
C GLU A 196 -9.12 -13.11 -2.31
N GLY A 197 -8.90 -11.80 -2.55
CA GLY A 197 -7.76 -11.32 -3.34
C GLY A 197 -6.42 -11.29 -2.58
N LEU A 198 -6.46 -11.29 -1.24
CA LEU A 198 -5.27 -11.23 -0.38
C LEU A 198 -4.80 -12.60 0.10
N LEU A 199 -5.55 -13.67 -0.18
CA LEU A 199 -5.28 -15.01 0.34
C LEU A 199 -3.89 -15.51 -0.08
N VAL A 200 -3.54 -15.35 -1.36
CA VAL A 200 -2.22 -15.74 -1.89
C VAL A 200 -1.10 -15.04 -1.13
N TYR A 201 -1.23 -13.73 -0.89
CA TYR A 201 -0.26 -12.94 -0.13
C TYR A 201 -0.12 -13.42 1.32
N ILE A 202 -1.25 -13.53 2.03
CA ILE A 202 -1.28 -13.87 3.46
C ILE A 202 -0.73 -15.27 3.70
N VAL A 203 -1.19 -16.25 2.93
CA VAL A 203 -0.79 -17.66 3.09
C VAL A 203 0.68 -17.85 2.73
N THR A 204 1.17 -17.15 1.70
CA THR A 204 2.59 -17.18 1.32
C THR A 204 3.47 -16.57 2.41
N ILE A 205 3.13 -15.38 2.94
CA ILE A 205 3.87 -14.81 4.08
C ILE A 205 3.83 -15.74 5.28
N ALA A 206 2.65 -16.25 5.66
CA ALA A 206 2.52 -17.09 6.84
C ALA A 206 3.42 -18.33 6.74
N SER A 207 3.49 -18.94 5.55
CA SER A 207 4.34 -20.10 5.27
C SER A 207 5.83 -19.75 5.34
N ILE A 208 6.25 -18.63 4.72
CA ILE A 208 7.64 -18.18 4.74
C ILE A 208 8.08 -17.75 6.14
N VAL A 209 7.24 -17.02 6.87
CA VAL A 209 7.49 -16.61 8.25
C VAL A 209 7.57 -17.84 9.15
N GLY A 210 6.70 -18.82 8.96
CA GLY A 210 6.75 -20.09 9.68
C GLY A 210 8.08 -20.82 9.44
N LEU A 211 8.48 -20.95 8.18
CA LEU A 211 9.74 -21.58 7.79
C LEU A 211 10.96 -20.82 8.34
N LEU A 212 10.99 -19.50 8.23
CA LEU A 212 12.08 -18.67 8.73
C LEU A 212 12.17 -18.71 10.26
N CYS A 213 11.04 -18.53 10.95
CA CYS A 213 11.03 -18.43 12.41
C CYS A 213 11.28 -19.78 13.09
N PHE A 214 10.71 -20.87 12.58
CA PHE A 214 10.75 -22.16 13.27
C PHE A 214 11.76 -23.14 12.68
N ILE A 215 12.28 -22.92 11.47
CA ILE A 215 13.25 -23.84 10.86
C ILE A 215 14.57 -23.11 10.62
N VAL A 216 14.58 -22.09 9.76
CA VAL A 216 15.84 -21.54 9.23
C VAL A 216 16.65 -20.78 10.27
N LEU A 217 16.08 -19.76 10.91
CA LEU A 217 16.81 -18.92 11.87
C LEU A 217 17.27 -19.71 13.11
N PRO A 218 16.43 -20.59 13.72
CA PRO A 218 16.90 -21.49 14.77
C PRO A 218 18.04 -22.40 14.34
N MET A 219 17.97 -22.98 13.13
CA MET A 219 19.01 -23.89 12.65
C MET A 219 20.34 -23.17 12.46
N ILE A 220 20.36 -21.97 11.87
CA ILE A 220 21.57 -21.14 11.74
C ILE A 220 22.25 -20.93 13.11
N LEU A 221 21.47 -20.63 14.14
CA LEU A 221 22.00 -20.50 15.50
C LEU A 221 22.63 -21.81 16.00
N THR A 222 21.95 -22.95 15.84
CA THR A 222 22.44 -24.26 16.33
C THR A 222 23.64 -24.82 15.58
N ILE A 223 23.83 -24.42 14.32
CA ILE A 223 24.99 -24.80 13.51
C ILE A 223 26.25 -24.13 14.05
N ILE A 224 26.14 -22.84 14.40
CA ILE A 224 27.28 -21.99 14.73
C ILE A 224 27.54 -21.95 16.26
N THR A 225 26.53 -22.24 17.08
CA THR A 225 26.62 -22.10 18.54
C THR A 225 26.40 -23.42 19.28
N PRO A 226 26.88 -23.55 20.53
CA PRO A 226 26.58 -24.71 21.36
C PRO A 226 25.11 -24.78 21.84
N LEU A 227 24.28 -23.79 21.49
CA LEU A 227 22.87 -23.77 21.88
C LEU A 227 22.07 -24.79 21.06
N THR A 228 21.09 -25.41 21.72
CA THR A 228 20.17 -26.35 21.08
C THR A 228 18.90 -25.66 20.59
N TYR A 229 18.27 -26.23 19.57
CA TYR A 229 17.00 -25.77 19.02
C TYR A 229 15.93 -25.59 20.10
N LYS A 230 15.81 -26.57 21.00
CA LYS A 230 14.83 -26.58 22.09
C LYS A 230 15.07 -25.44 23.09
N GLN A 231 16.32 -25.13 23.40
CA GLN A 231 16.65 -24.01 24.28
C GLN A 231 16.19 -22.69 23.67
N LEU A 232 16.46 -22.45 22.38
CA LEU A 232 16.02 -21.24 21.69
C LEU A 232 14.49 -21.10 21.70
N LEU A 233 13.75 -22.13 21.30
CA LEU A 233 12.29 -22.04 21.28
C LEU A 233 11.68 -21.83 22.67
N THR A 234 12.27 -22.44 23.70
CA THR A 234 11.77 -22.30 25.08
C THR A 234 11.87 -20.86 25.56
N ILE A 235 12.98 -20.16 25.27
CA ILE A 235 13.15 -18.75 25.64
C ILE A 235 12.41 -17.80 24.69
N ALA A 236 12.19 -18.21 23.44
CA ALA A 236 11.45 -17.44 22.44
C ALA A 236 9.95 -17.39 22.72
N LYS A 237 9.41 -18.45 23.33
CA LYS A 237 7.97 -18.70 23.44
C LYS A 237 7.19 -17.48 23.91
N ALA A 238 7.56 -16.90 25.06
CA ALA A 238 6.84 -15.75 25.62
C ALA A 238 6.92 -14.50 24.72
N PRO A 239 8.12 -14.03 24.30
CA PRO A 239 8.26 -12.95 23.31
C PRO A 239 7.47 -13.17 22.02
N LEU A 240 7.54 -14.36 21.42
CA LEU A 240 6.87 -14.65 20.15
C LEU A 240 5.35 -14.52 20.27
N ILE A 241 4.77 -15.12 21.32
CA ILE A 241 3.33 -15.08 21.54
C ILE A 241 2.87 -13.64 21.81
N THR A 242 3.59 -12.91 22.68
CA THR A 242 3.23 -11.52 23.00
C THR A 242 3.36 -10.61 21.78
N ALA A 243 4.38 -10.79 20.95
CA ALA A 243 4.58 -9.99 19.73
C ALA A 243 3.50 -10.29 18.68
N PHE A 244 3.19 -11.56 18.44
CA PHE A 244 2.13 -11.96 17.52
C PHE A 244 0.76 -11.46 17.97
N ALA A 245 0.49 -11.53 19.27
CA ALA A 245 -0.77 -11.07 19.84
C ALA A 245 -0.92 -9.53 19.84
N THR A 246 0.16 -8.79 20.03
CA THR A 246 0.13 -7.32 20.06
C THR A 246 0.34 -6.67 18.69
N GLY A 247 0.81 -7.43 17.69
CA GLY A 247 1.21 -6.88 16.39
C GLY A 247 2.43 -5.95 16.47
N SER A 248 3.08 -5.84 17.63
CA SER A 248 4.12 -4.85 17.88
C SER A 248 5.39 -5.49 18.44
N LEU A 249 6.47 -5.38 17.69
CA LEU A 249 7.80 -5.77 18.14
C LEU A 249 8.33 -4.88 19.28
N PHE A 250 7.96 -3.60 19.24
CA PHE A 250 8.47 -2.59 20.17
C PHE A 250 8.14 -2.93 21.63
N VAL A 251 6.92 -3.43 21.83
CA VAL A 251 6.36 -3.86 23.11
C VAL A 251 7.16 -4.98 23.79
N VAL A 252 7.81 -5.86 23.03
CA VAL A 252 8.48 -7.06 23.56
C VAL A 252 10.00 -6.91 23.72
N LEU A 253 10.59 -5.76 23.37
CA LEU A 253 12.04 -5.56 23.43
C LEU A 253 12.64 -5.81 24.83
N PRO A 254 12.07 -5.31 25.95
CA PRO A 254 12.63 -5.58 27.26
C PRO A 254 12.59 -7.08 27.62
N LEU A 255 11.51 -7.76 27.21
CA LEU A 255 11.32 -9.20 27.42
C LEU A 255 12.35 -10.02 26.63
N ILE A 256 12.66 -9.61 25.39
CA ILE A 256 13.71 -10.21 24.57
C ILE A 256 15.07 -10.10 25.28
N VAL A 257 15.43 -8.90 25.75
CA VAL A 257 16.71 -8.67 26.45
C VAL A 257 16.83 -9.58 27.67
N GLU A 258 15.79 -9.66 28.48
CA GLU A 258 15.82 -10.43 29.72
C GLU A 258 15.89 -11.94 29.45
N ASN A 259 15.13 -12.45 28.48
CA ASN A 259 15.17 -13.88 28.13
C ASN A 259 16.52 -14.29 27.55
N VAL A 260 17.12 -13.46 26.69
CA VAL A 260 18.47 -13.70 26.16
C VAL A 260 19.51 -13.68 27.29
N ARG A 261 19.42 -12.72 28.22
CA ARG A 261 20.31 -12.67 29.41
C ARG A 261 20.17 -13.89 30.30
N LYS A 262 18.94 -14.37 30.51
CA LYS A 262 18.67 -15.58 31.30
C LYS A 262 19.29 -16.81 30.66
N GLN A 263 19.21 -16.95 29.33
CA GLN A 263 19.85 -18.05 28.61
C GLN A 263 21.37 -18.02 28.71
N LEU A 264 21.96 -16.81 28.78
CA LEU A 264 23.40 -16.60 28.87
C LEU A 264 23.94 -16.61 30.31
N LYS A 265 23.12 -16.95 31.31
CA LYS A 265 23.48 -16.84 32.74
C LYS A 265 24.74 -17.64 33.11
N ASP A 266 24.93 -18.83 32.54
CA ASP A 266 26.12 -19.64 32.83
C ASP A 266 27.38 -19.08 32.16
N TYR A 267 27.28 -18.58 30.93
CA TYR A 267 28.36 -17.84 30.28
C TYR A 267 28.71 -16.53 31.01
N ALA A 268 27.71 -15.93 31.67
CA ALA A 268 27.91 -14.73 32.47
C ALA A 268 28.71 -14.95 33.77
N LYS A 269 28.83 -16.20 34.23
CA LYS A 269 29.74 -16.56 35.33
C LYS A 269 31.21 -16.49 34.88
N ILE A 270 31.45 -16.73 33.59
CA ILE A 270 32.78 -16.76 32.96
C ILE A 270 33.17 -15.36 32.46
N ASN A 271 32.23 -14.62 31.85
CA ASN A 271 32.50 -13.30 31.30
C ASN A 271 31.31 -12.35 31.50
N THR A 272 31.53 -11.26 32.23
CA THR A 272 30.49 -10.24 32.52
C THR A 272 29.95 -9.54 31.27
N ALA A 273 30.63 -9.63 30.12
CA ALA A 273 30.14 -9.13 28.84
C ALA A 273 28.84 -9.84 28.39
N ALA A 274 28.64 -11.11 28.78
CA ALA A 274 27.44 -11.88 28.42
C ALA A 274 26.13 -11.26 28.93
N LYS A 275 26.18 -10.51 30.05
CA LYS A 275 25.01 -9.76 30.58
C LYS A 275 24.78 -8.42 29.88
N ARG A 276 25.83 -7.82 29.32
CA ARG A 276 25.83 -6.45 28.79
C ARG A 276 25.55 -6.38 27.29
N ILE A 277 26.06 -7.35 26.52
CA ILE A 277 25.92 -7.35 25.06
C ILE A 277 24.45 -7.40 24.60
N PRO A 278 23.56 -8.25 25.18
CA PRO A 278 22.16 -8.31 24.75
C PRO A 278 21.41 -6.99 24.91
N SER A 279 21.68 -6.25 25.99
CA SER A 279 21.09 -4.91 26.24
C SER A 279 21.52 -3.84 25.24
N ILE A 280 22.61 -4.09 24.48
CA ILE A 280 23.09 -3.20 23.42
C ILE A 280 22.52 -3.65 22.08
N LEU A 281 22.67 -4.93 21.76
CA LEU A 281 22.35 -5.45 20.43
C LEU A 281 20.86 -5.43 20.13
N VAL A 282 20.01 -5.77 21.10
CA VAL A 282 18.56 -5.86 20.86
C VAL A 282 17.98 -4.49 20.48
N PRO A 283 18.24 -3.39 21.22
CA PRO A 283 17.78 -2.06 20.80
C PRO A 283 18.41 -1.57 19.49
N ILE A 284 19.70 -1.84 19.24
CA ILE A 284 20.32 -1.49 17.94
C ILE A 284 19.59 -2.21 16.80
N CYS A 285 19.41 -3.53 16.94
CA CYS A 285 18.79 -4.36 15.91
C CYS A 285 17.35 -3.94 15.59
N PHE A 286 16.60 -3.43 16.57
CA PHE A 286 15.25 -2.91 16.38
C PHE A 286 15.19 -1.67 15.47
N SER A 287 16.21 -0.81 15.52
CA SER A 287 16.28 0.38 14.66
C SER A 287 16.60 0.08 13.20
N LEU A 288 17.11 -1.13 12.93
CA LEU A 288 17.51 -1.57 11.61
C LEU A 288 16.33 -2.22 10.87
N PRO A 289 16.38 -2.33 9.53
CA PRO A 289 15.38 -3.06 8.74
C PRO A 289 15.52 -4.57 8.98
N VAL A 290 14.79 -5.09 9.98
CA VAL A 290 14.91 -6.49 10.44
C VAL A 290 13.61 -7.26 10.35
N GLY A 291 13.76 -8.57 10.15
CA GLY A 291 12.69 -9.56 10.23
C GLY A 291 11.45 -9.14 9.45
N GLY A 292 10.37 -8.84 10.17
CA GLY A 292 9.08 -8.48 9.62
C GLY A 292 9.06 -7.24 8.74
N LYS A 293 9.90 -6.23 9.02
CA LYS A 293 9.98 -5.05 8.15
C LYS A 293 10.35 -5.42 6.71
N LEU A 294 11.15 -6.46 6.53
CA LEU A 294 11.58 -6.93 5.21
C LEU A 294 10.41 -7.53 4.40
N LEU A 295 9.33 -7.96 5.05
CA LEU A 295 8.13 -8.48 4.37
C LEU A 295 7.45 -7.42 3.48
N ALA A 296 7.68 -6.13 3.75
CA ALA A 296 7.25 -5.05 2.87
C ALA A 296 7.84 -5.16 1.45
N ILE A 297 9.05 -5.72 1.30
CA ILE A 297 9.64 -5.99 -0.02
C ILE A 297 8.87 -7.11 -0.74
N PHE A 298 8.46 -8.14 0.01
CA PHE A 298 7.60 -9.20 -0.54
C PHE A 298 6.26 -8.63 -1.01
N PHE A 299 5.68 -7.66 -0.30
CA PHE A 299 4.46 -6.99 -0.76
C PHE A 299 4.62 -6.37 -2.15
N VAL A 300 5.76 -5.75 -2.46
CA VAL A 300 6.01 -5.15 -3.79
C VAL A 300 6.01 -6.23 -4.89
N LEU A 301 6.60 -7.39 -4.61
CA LEU A 301 6.59 -8.53 -5.54
C LEU A 301 5.18 -9.10 -5.72
N PHE A 302 4.44 -9.26 -4.62
CA PHE A 302 3.04 -9.68 -4.65
C PHE A 302 2.17 -8.68 -5.41
N ALA A 303 2.31 -7.39 -5.12
CA ALA A 303 1.53 -6.33 -5.75
C ALA A 303 1.79 -6.28 -7.25
N GLY A 304 3.05 -6.42 -7.68
CA GLY A 304 3.39 -6.52 -9.10
C GLY A 304 2.77 -7.74 -9.76
N TRP A 305 2.84 -8.92 -9.14
CA TRP A 305 2.17 -10.11 -9.66
C TRP A 305 0.64 -9.97 -9.69
N PHE A 306 0.03 -9.49 -8.60
CA PHE A 306 -1.41 -9.38 -8.43
C PHE A 306 -2.05 -8.31 -9.33
N SER A 307 -1.30 -7.26 -9.70
CA SER A 307 -1.74 -6.23 -10.65
C SER A 307 -1.42 -6.54 -12.11
N GLY A 308 -0.64 -7.60 -12.40
CA GLY A 308 -0.04 -7.83 -13.73
C GLY A 308 1.22 -6.98 -13.99
N GLU A 309 1.55 -6.05 -13.09
CA GLU A 309 2.69 -5.15 -13.15
C GLU A 309 3.96 -5.78 -12.56
N THR A 310 4.34 -6.97 -13.05
CA THR A 310 5.40 -7.79 -12.43
C THR A 310 6.76 -7.08 -12.37
N VAL A 311 7.46 -7.27 -11.24
CA VAL A 311 8.83 -6.80 -11.07
C VAL A 311 9.78 -7.79 -11.75
N ALA A 312 10.55 -7.31 -12.73
CA ALA A 312 11.51 -8.15 -13.42
C ALA A 312 12.59 -8.70 -12.48
N ILE A 313 13.04 -9.93 -12.72
CA ILE A 313 14.11 -10.57 -11.92
C ILE A 313 15.41 -9.74 -11.96
N ALA A 314 15.68 -9.06 -13.09
CA ALA A 314 16.83 -8.16 -13.23
C ALA A 314 16.80 -6.97 -12.25
N ASP A 315 15.62 -6.57 -11.79
CA ASP A 315 15.42 -5.47 -10.85
C ASP A 315 15.49 -5.91 -9.37
N TYR A 316 15.58 -7.21 -9.08
CA TYR A 316 15.62 -7.72 -7.70
C TYR A 316 16.79 -7.15 -6.87
N PRO A 317 18.03 -7.02 -7.39
CA PRO A 317 19.12 -6.40 -6.64
C PRO A 317 18.83 -4.93 -6.31
N LYS A 318 18.20 -4.19 -7.23
CA LYS A 318 17.80 -2.79 -7.02
C LYS A 318 16.70 -2.70 -5.97
N LEU A 319 15.67 -3.57 -6.06
CA LEU A 319 14.59 -3.69 -5.07
C LEU A 319 15.12 -4.03 -3.68
N MET A 320 16.09 -4.94 -3.62
CA MET A 320 16.77 -5.31 -2.38
C MET A 320 17.46 -4.10 -1.75
N LEU A 321 18.30 -3.39 -2.51
CA LEU A 321 19.06 -2.25 -2.00
C LEU A 321 18.14 -1.10 -1.58
N MET A 322 17.22 -0.69 -2.46
CA MET A 322 16.27 0.39 -2.20
C MET A 322 15.32 0.03 -1.05
N GLY A 323 14.80 -1.20 -1.05
CA GLY A 323 13.89 -1.70 -0.02
C GLY A 323 14.52 -1.68 1.36
N VAL A 324 15.70 -2.28 1.51
CA VAL A 324 16.41 -2.28 2.80
C VAL A 324 16.73 -0.85 3.27
N MET A 325 17.15 0.04 2.38
CA MET A 325 17.44 1.44 2.72
C MET A 325 16.20 2.22 3.17
N GLN A 326 15.07 2.07 2.48
CA GLN A 326 13.85 2.80 2.82
C GLN A 326 13.18 2.26 4.10
N LEU A 327 13.35 0.96 4.39
CA LEU A 327 12.79 0.31 5.57
C LEU A 327 13.46 0.66 6.90
N PHE A 328 14.50 1.49 6.89
CA PHE A 328 14.94 2.16 8.11
C PHE A 328 13.86 3.10 8.67
N GLY A 329 13.01 3.63 7.79
CA GLY A 329 11.81 4.36 8.18
C GLY A 329 10.70 3.40 8.64
N SER A 330 9.48 3.67 8.20
CA SER A 330 8.34 2.77 8.36
C SER A 330 8.02 2.06 7.05
N SER A 331 7.41 0.87 7.13
CA SER A 331 6.86 0.19 5.96
C SER A 331 5.79 1.01 5.26
N MET A 332 5.02 1.81 6.02
CA MET A 332 3.99 2.72 5.50
C MET A 332 4.56 3.81 4.58
N ILE A 333 5.80 4.26 4.79
CA ILE A 333 6.47 5.23 3.90
C ILE A 333 7.23 4.48 2.78
N ALA A 334 7.87 3.35 3.10
CA ALA A 334 8.69 2.62 2.15
C ALA A 334 7.86 1.97 1.03
N VAL A 335 6.75 1.30 1.35
CA VAL A 335 5.96 0.54 0.36
C VAL A 335 5.44 1.42 -0.78
N PRO A 336 4.77 2.57 -0.53
CA PRO A 336 4.30 3.44 -1.62
C PRO A 336 5.43 3.90 -2.54
N ASN A 337 6.60 4.20 -2.00
CA ASN A 337 7.77 4.63 -2.75
C ASN A 337 8.40 3.49 -3.55
N LEU A 338 8.42 2.28 -2.99
CA LEU A 338 8.90 1.09 -3.69
C LEU A 338 7.96 0.70 -4.83
N LEU A 339 6.65 0.65 -4.59
CA LEU A 339 5.66 0.39 -5.65
C LEU A 339 5.89 1.34 -6.83
N GLU A 340 6.01 2.63 -6.55
CA GLU A 340 6.27 3.64 -7.56
C GLU A 340 7.63 3.47 -8.25
N SER A 341 8.69 3.12 -7.52
CA SER A 341 10.03 2.92 -8.07
C SER A 341 10.12 1.74 -9.02
N PHE A 342 9.25 0.75 -8.85
CA PHE A 342 9.16 -0.46 -9.69
C PHE A 342 7.95 -0.43 -10.62
N ASN A 343 7.34 0.74 -10.83
CA ASN A 343 6.18 0.93 -11.69
C ASN A 343 5.04 -0.03 -11.37
N VAL A 344 4.79 -0.27 -10.08
CA VAL A 344 3.62 -1.00 -9.58
C VAL A 344 2.57 0.03 -9.13
N SER A 345 1.30 -0.21 -9.47
CA SER A 345 0.18 0.67 -9.16
C SER A 345 0.12 0.97 -7.67
N GLY A 346 0.09 2.26 -7.34
CA GLY A 346 0.00 2.73 -5.96
C GLY A 346 -1.32 2.34 -5.28
N GLY A 347 -2.35 1.94 -6.03
CA GLY A 347 -3.59 1.40 -5.46
C GLY A 347 -3.39 0.14 -4.64
N MET A 348 -2.33 -0.62 -4.93
CA MET A 348 -1.96 -1.79 -4.13
C MET A 348 -1.59 -1.42 -2.70
N PHE A 349 -1.21 -0.17 -2.42
CA PHE A 349 -0.91 0.25 -1.06
C PHE A 349 -2.11 0.13 -0.11
N GLU A 350 -3.34 0.27 -0.60
CA GLU A 350 -4.53 0.05 0.24
C GLU A 350 -4.65 -1.41 0.69
N LEU A 351 -4.39 -2.36 -0.23
CA LEU A 351 -4.33 -3.78 0.11
C LEU A 351 -3.20 -4.08 1.10
N PHE A 352 -2.07 -3.37 0.99
CA PHE A 352 -1.01 -3.46 1.98
C PHE A 352 -1.47 -3.03 3.38
N ILE A 353 -2.16 -1.88 3.48
CA ILE A 353 -2.68 -1.37 4.76
C ILE A 353 -3.65 -2.39 5.38
N VAL A 354 -4.59 -2.90 4.59
CA VAL A 354 -5.57 -3.91 5.05
C VAL A 354 -4.84 -5.16 5.55
N ALA A 355 -3.89 -5.69 4.77
CA ALA A 355 -3.16 -6.88 5.15
C ALA A 355 -2.26 -6.69 6.39
N GLU A 356 -1.62 -5.53 6.52
CA GLU A 356 -0.85 -5.12 7.71
C GLU A 356 -1.72 -5.08 8.97
N GLN A 357 -2.89 -4.44 8.90
CA GLN A 357 -3.83 -4.37 10.03
C GLN A 357 -4.36 -5.74 10.42
N LEU A 358 -4.55 -6.62 9.44
CA LEU A 358 -5.09 -7.94 9.63
C LEU A 358 -4.11 -8.90 10.34
N ILE A 359 -3.04 -9.30 9.65
CA ILE A 359 -2.19 -10.42 10.09
C ILE A 359 -0.72 -10.23 9.76
N ILE A 360 -0.38 -9.41 8.77
CA ILE A 360 1.01 -9.24 8.34
C ILE A 360 1.85 -8.56 9.41
N SER A 361 1.34 -7.53 10.10
CA SER A 361 2.04 -6.92 11.23
C SER A 361 2.37 -7.93 12.34
N ARG A 362 1.45 -8.86 12.60
CA ARG A 362 1.58 -9.92 13.63
C ARG A 362 2.62 -10.96 13.23
N LEU A 363 2.57 -11.43 11.99
CA LEU A 363 3.57 -12.36 11.42
C LEU A 363 4.95 -11.69 11.34
N GLY A 364 4.99 -10.43 10.95
CA GLY A 364 6.20 -9.63 10.91
C GLY A 364 6.82 -9.43 12.29
N ALA A 365 6.00 -9.15 13.31
CA ALA A 365 6.45 -9.05 14.69
C ALA A 365 7.07 -10.38 15.17
N LEU A 366 6.42 -11.51 14.87
CA LEU A 366 6.91 -12.86 15.18
C LEU A 366 8.28 -13.12 14.55
N LEU A 367 8.43 -12.87 13.25
CA LEU A 367 9.70 -13.03 12.53
C LEU A 367 10.80 -12.14 13.14
N SER A 368 10.46 -10.89 13.47
CA SER A 368 11.41 -9.94 14.04
C SER A 368 11.91 -10.32 15.43
N VAL A 369 11.03 -10.88 16.28
CA VAL A 369 11.43 -11.42 17.58
C VAL A 369 12.48 -12.51 17.41
N MET A 370 12.20 -13.50 16.56
CA MET A 370 13.13 -14.60 16.34
C MET A 370 14.46 -14.11 15.76
N PHE A 371 14.40 -13.24 14.76
CA PHE A 371 15.57 -12.60 14.16
C PHE A 371 16.45 -11.93 15.22
N ILE A 372 15.86 -11.06 16.05
CA ILE A 372 16.61 -10.29 17.06
C ILE A 372 17.21 -11.20 18.13
N MET A 373 16.48 -12.23 18.57
CA MET A 373 17.02 -13.17 19.55
C MET A 373 18.19 -13.99 18.98
N VAL A 374 18.03 -14.53 17.77
CA VAL A 374 19.09 -15.29 17.08
C VAL A 374 20.30 -14.39 16.88
N PHE A 375 20.11 -13.18 16.37
CA PHE A 375 21.15 -12.18 16.22
C PHE A 375 21.89 -11.90 17.53
N SER A 376 21.16 -11.59 18.59
CA SER A 376 21.73 -11.24 19.90
C SER A 376 22.52 -12.39 20.52
N LEU A 377 21.99 -13.63 20.46
CA LEU A 377 22.67 -14.81 20.97
C LEU A 377 23.92 -15.16 20.15
N LEU A 378 23.80 -15.13 18.82
CA LEU A 378 24.88 -15.46 17.90
C LEU A 378 26.06 -14.51 18.09
N VAL A 379 25.82 -13.20 18.04
CA VAL A 379 26.87 -12.19 18.21
C VAL A 379 27.48 -12.26 19.61
N THR A 380 26.66 -12.43 20.65
CA THR A 380 27.18 -12.53 22.03
C THR A 380 28.13 -13.73 22.16
N LEU A 381 27.76 -14.90 21.64
CA LEU A 381 28.60 -16.10 21.71
C LEU A 381 29.85 -16.00 20.83
N MET A 382 29.78 -15.34 19.67
CA MET A 382 30.95 -15.02 18.85
C MET A 382 31.94 -14.13 19.57
N VAL A 383 31.47 -13.05 20.22
CA VAL A 383 32.32 -12.14 21.01
C VAL A 383 32.97 -12.87 22.20
N LEU A 384 32.23 -13.79 22.83
CA LEU A 384 32.74 -14.63 23.92
C LEU A 384 33.67 -15.75 23.44
N LYS A 385 33.85 -15.92 22.13
CA LYS A 385 34.58 -17.04 21.50
C LYS A 385 34.05 -18.43 21.90
N GLN A 386 32.76 -18.51 22.19
CA GLN A 386 32.05 -19.75 22.55
C GLN A 386 31.25 -20.27 21.35
N VAL A 387 31.92 -20.36 20.19
CA VAL A 387 31.34 -20.80 18.91
C VAL A 387 31.69 -22.26 18.72
N LYS A 388 30.72 -23.07 18.27
CA LYS A 388 30.94 -24.50 18.00
C LYS A 388 30.21 -24.86 16.71
N PHE A 389 30.98 -25.26 15.70
CA PHE A 389 30.40 -25.76 14.46
C PHE A 389 29.89 -27.19 14.66
N ASN A 390 28.58 -27.39 14.51
CA ASN A 390 27.96 -28.71 14.67
C ASN A 390 27.62 -29.31 13.29
N LEU A 391 28.34 -30.36 12.89
CA LEU A 391 28.15 -31.07 11.61
C LEU A 391 26.75 -31.68 11.45
N LYS A 392 26.15 -32.21 12.53
CA LYS A 392 24.82 -32.85 12.47
C LYS A 392 23.69 -31.84 12.10
N PRO A 393 23.50 -30.73 12.84
CA PRO A 393 22.59 -29.66 12.42
C PRO A 393 22.93 -29.08 11.05
N PHE A 394 24.20 -28.96 10.70
CA PHE A 394 24.61 -28.44 9.40
C PHE A 394 24.16 -29.35 8.25
N ALA A 395 24.39 -30.66 8.35
CA ALA A 395 23.90 -31.64 7.38
C ALA A 395 22.37 -31.63 7.30
N LEU A 396 21.68 -31.63 8.45
CA LEU A 396 20.22 -31.57 8.50
C LEU A 396 19.68 -30.30 7.84
N PHE A 397 20.32 -29.14 8.07
CA PHE A 397 19.93 -27.88 7.45
C PHE A 397 20.19 -27.88 5.94
N SER A 398 21.35 -28.36 5.50
CA SER A 398 21.77 -28.32 4.10
C SER A 398 20.86 -29.13 3.17
N PHE A 399 20.27 -30.23 3.66
CA PHE A 399 19.32 -31.04 2.89
C PHE A 399 17.86 -30.76 3.28
N GLY A 400 17.58 -30.65 4.58
CA GLY A 400 16.23 -30.52 5.10
C GLY A 400 15.60 -29.15 4.81
N ALA A 401 16.35 -28.04 4.94
CA ALA A 401 15.77 -26.73 4.70
C ALA A 401 15.39 -26.53 3.22
N PRO A 402 16.22 -26.85 2.21
CA PRO A 402 15.82 -26.78 0.81
C PRO A 402 14.63 -27.69 0.49
N LEU A 403 14.62 -28.94 1.00
CA LEU A 403 13.51 -29.87 0.78
C LEU A 403 12.19 -29.36 1.37
N CYS A 404 12.21 -28.88 2.62
CA CYS A 404 11.03 -28.28 3.25
C CYS A 404 10.56 -27.03 2.50
N THR A 405 11.49 -26.21 2.01
CA THR A 405 11.16 -25.00 1.24
C THR A 405 10.51 -25.35 -0.09
N ALA A 406 11.10 -26.28 -0.84
CA ALA A 406 10.55 -26.75 -2.10
C ALA A 406 9.17 -27.39 -1.92
N LEU A 407 9.00 -28.20 -0.87
CA LEU A 407 7.71 -28.80 -0.52
C LEU A 407 6.66 -27.72 -0.22
N VAL A 408 6.98 -26.74 0.64
CA VAL A 408 6.06 -25.65 0.99
C VAL A 408 5.67 -24.86 -0.25
N LEU A 409 6.63 -24.43 -1.07
CA LEU A 409 6.34 -23.66 -2.29
C LEU A 409 5.54 -24.47 -3.31
N SER A 410 5.82 -25.76 -3.46
CA SER A 410 5.07 -26.64 -4.38
C SER A 410 3.63 -26.86 -3.92
N VAL A 411 3.42 -27.06 -2.60
CA VAL A 411 2.08 -27.20 -2.02
C VAL A 411 1.29 -25.90 -2.18
N LEU A 412 1.94 -24.75 -2.00
CA LEU A 412 1.30 -23.45 -2.22
C LEU A 412 0.94 -23.24 -3.69
N SER A 413 1.87 -23.46 -4.62
CA SER A 413 1.65 -23.31 -6.06
C SER A 413 0.49 -24.19 -6.53
N PHE A 414 0.53 -25.50 -6.24
CA PHE A 414 -0.56 -26.41 -6.59
C PHE A 414 -1.89 -26.03 -5.91
N GLY A 415 -1.80 -25.61 -4.65
CA GLY A 415 -2.95 -25.16 -3.87
C GLY A 415 -3.63 -23.95 -4.50
N PHE A 416 -2.87 -22.96 -4.94
CA PHE A 416 -3.39 -21.74 -5.56
C PHE A 416 -3.91 -21.99 -6.99
N ASP A 417 -3.24 -22.81 -7.80
CA ASP A 417 -3.74 -23.21 -9.13
C ASP A 417 -5.11 -23.88 -9.04
N SER A 418 -5.34 -24.66 -7.98
CA SER A 418 -6.61 -25.37 -7.76
C SER A 418 -7.77 -24.44 -7.38
N ILE A 419 -7.52 -23.20 -6.96
CA ILE A 419 -8.57 -22.26 -6.56
C ILE A 419 -9.21 -21.58 -7.79
N GLY A 420 -8.78 -21.91 -9.03
CA GLY A 420 -9.49 -21.60 -10.28
C GLY A 420 -10.14 -20.22 -10.33
N HIS A 421 -9.35 -19.16 -10.51
CA HIS A 421 -9.89 -17.81 -10.49
C HIS A 421 -10.35 -17.39 -11.89
N GLN A 422 -11.66 -17.31 -12.09
CA GLN A 422 -12.19 -16.58 -13.24
C GLN A 422 -11.98 -15.09 -13.01
N TYR A 423 -11.36 -14.42 -13.98
CA TYR A 423 -11.26 -12.97 -13.99
C TYR A 423 -12.66 -12.34 -13.94
N GLN A 424 -13.04 -11.79 -12.77
CA GLN A 424 -14.35 -11.16 -12.55
C GLN A 424 -14.33 -9.64 -12.78
N GLY A 425 -13.22 -9.04 -13.18
CA GLY A 425 -13.12 -7.58 -13.33
C GLY A 425 -14.14 -7.03 -14.34
N TYR A 426 -14.36 -7.75 -15.44
CA TYR A 426 -15.41 -7.45 -16.41
C TYR A 426 -16.81 -7.54 -15.80
N GLU A 427 -17.14 -8.65 -15.13
CA GLU A 427 -18.46 -8.83 -14.52
C GLU A 427 -18.74 -7.79 -13.43
N LYS A 428 -17.79 -7.56 -12.52
CA LYS A 428 -17.91 -6.54 -11.45
C LYS A 428 -18.06 -5.12 -11.99
N PHE A 429 -17.51 -4.85 -13.17
CA PHE A 429 -17.62 -3.55 -13.82
C PHE A 429 -18.97 -3.39 -14.53
N ILE A 430 -19.39 -4.38 -15.32
CA ILE A 430 -20.62 -4.32 -16.13
C ILE A 430 -21.89 -4.57 -15.31
N ASN A 431 -21.78 -5.13 -14.11
CA ASN A 431 -22.90 -5.33 -13.17
C ASN A 431 -23.21 -4.11 -12.29
N ARG A 432 -22.55 -2.96 -12.49
CA ARG A 432 -22.81 -1.76 -11.70
C ARG A 432 -24.06 -1.03 -12.18
N ASP A 433 -24.95 -0.75 -11.24
CA ASP A 433 -26.14 0.07 -11.43
C ASP A 433 -25.97 1.46 -10.82
N LEU A 434 -26.91 2.36 -11.12
CA LEU A 434 -26.98 3.69 -10.52
C LEU A 434 -27.03 3.60 -8.99
N LEU A 435 -26.30 4.48 -8.31
CA LEU A 435 -26.25 4.54 -6.85
C LEU A 435 -27.55 5.08 -6.26
N LEU A 436 -28.14 6.06 -6.94
CA LEU A 436 -29.38 6.71 -6.56
C LEU A 436 -30.53 6.31 -7.48
N PRO A 437 -31.79 6.43 -7.01
CA PRO A 437 -32.95 6.23 -7.87
C PRO A 437 -32.89 7.18 -9.09
N PRO A 438 -33.03 6.65 -10.33
CA PRO A 438 -32.95 7.49 -11.52
C PRO A 438 -34.16 8.42 -11.64
N ALA A 439 -33.91 9.65 -12.13
CA ALA A 439 -34.97 10.44 -12.76
C ALA A 439 -35.54 9.70 -13.97
N LYS A 440 -36.82 9.93 -14.29
CA LYS A 440 -37.47 9.31 -15.45
C LYS A 440 -36.76 9.73 -16.74
N ALA A 441 -36.24 8.74 -17.47
CA ALA A 441 -35.30 8.98 -18.55
C ALA A 441 -35.76 8.45 -19.92
N ARG A 442 -35.36 9.15 -20.99
CA ARG A 442 -35.42 8.70 -22.38
C ARG A 442 -34.01 8.64 -22.97
N TYR A 443 -33.78 7.69 -23.88
CA TYR A 443 -32.48 7.46 -24.49
C TYR A 443 -32.58 7.54 -26.01
N LEU A 444 -31.90 8.52 -26.60
CA LEU A 444 -31.82 8.72 -28.04
C LEU A 444 -30.44 8.30 -28.55
N LYS A 445 -30.44 7.47 -29.61
CA LYS A 445 -29.18 7.02 -30.25
C LYS A 445 -28.54 8.11 -31.12
N GLU A 446 -29.33 9.07 -31.58
CA GLU A 446 -28.89 10.20 -32.40
C GLU A 446 -29.79 11.42 -32.13
N PRO A 447 -29.31 12.65 -32.38
CA PRO A 447 -30.13 13.86 -32.28
C PRO A 447 -31.36 13.81 -33.19
N SER A 448 -32.51 14.29 -32.69
CA SER A 448 -33.74 14.38 -33.50
C SER A 448 -33.67 15.53 -34.51
N GLU A 449 -33.92 15.24 -35.79
CA GLU A 449 -33.93 16.25 -36.87
C GLU A 449 -35.10 17.25 -36.76
N LEU A 450 -36.17 16.90 -36.03
CA LEU A 450 -37.40 17.70 -35.94
C LEU A 450 -37.38 18.78 -34.85
N ALA A 451 -36.28 18.89 -34.08
CA ALA A 451 -36.22 19.69 -32.84
C ALA A 451 -35.45 21.01 -32.96
N TYR A 452 -34.93 21.38 -34.13
CA TYR A 452 -34.12 22.59 -34.33
C TYR A 452 -34.95 23.91 -34.37
N THR A 453 -36.27 23.87 -34.15
CA THR A 453 -37.16 24.94 -34.59
C THR A 453 -37.65 25.93 -33.51
N GLU A 454 -37.25 25.82 -32.24
CA GLU A 454 -37.64 26.83 -31.24
C GLU A 454 -36.50 27.18 -30.30
N VAL A 455 -35.62 28.09 -30.73
CA VAL A 455 -34.80 28.89 -29.81
C VAL A 455 -35.59 30.16 -29.52
N ASN A 456 -36.48 30.11 -28.52
CA ASN A 456 -36.82 31.33 -27.82
C ASN A 456 -35.55 31.79 -27.10
N SER A 457 -35.26 33.09 -27.19
CA SER A 457 -34.12 33.78 -26.57
C SER A 457 -34.22 33.83 -25.03
N SER A 458 -34.67 32.74 -24.41
CA SER A 458 -34.81 32.56 -22.97
C SER A 458 -33.66 31.71 -22.43
N ASP A 459 -33.21 32.09 -21.24
CA ASP A 459 -32.29 31.37 -20.35
C ASP A 459 -32.53 29.84 -20.34
N THR A 460 -31.45 29.04 -20.47
CA THR A 460 -31.51 27.58 -20.62
C THR A 460 -32.27 26.91 -19.46
N LEU A 461 -32.11 27.43 -18.24
CA LEU A 461 -32.82 26.89 -17.07
C LEU A 461 -34.35 27.04 -17.22
N THR A 462 -34.80 28.19 -17.73
CA THR A 462 -36.21 28.44 -18.03
C THR A 462 -36.71 27.48 -19.13
N ASN A 463 -35.89 27.19 -20.14
CA ASN A 463 -36.24 26.23 -21.19
C ASN A 463 -36.38 24.80 -20.64
N ILE A 464 -35.47 24.37 -19.75
CA ILE A 464 -35.54 23.07 -19.04
C ILE A 464 -36.86 22.97 -18.27
N GLN A 465 -37.21 24.00 -17.51
CA GLN A 465 -38.42 24.03 -16.68
C GLN A 465 -39.70 24.00 -17.53
N ASN A 466 -39.74 24.78 -18.62
CA ASN A 466 -40.91 24.85 -19.51
C ASN A 466 -41.14 23.54 -20.26
N ARG A 467 -40.08 22.90 -20.76
CA ARG A 467 -40.23 21.60 -21.47
C ARG A 467 -40.40 20.42 -20.52
N GLY A 468 -40.05 20.57 -19.24
CA GLY A 468 -40.19 19.55 -18.21
C GLY A 468 -39.14 18.42 -18.30
N PHE A 469 -38.06 18.61 -19.05
CA PHE A 469 -36.94 17.66 -19.10
C PHE A 469 -35.60 18.34 -19.38
N LEU A 470 -34.52 17.78 -18.83
CA LEU A 470 -33.12 18.13 -19.17
C LEU A 470 -32.66 17.29 -20.36
N ARG A 471 -32.02 17.89 -21.37
CA ARG A 471 -31.39 17.14 -22.47
C ARG A 471 -29.87 17.13 -22.31
N MET A 472 -29.32 15.94 -22.06
CA MET A 472 -27.90 15.73 -21.83
C MET A 472 -27.26 14.92 -22.97
N GLY A 473 -26.22 15.46 -23.59
CA GLY A 473 -25.39 14.74 -24.55
C GLY A 473 -24.39 13.81 -23.85
N TYR A 474 -24.15 12.63 -24.39
CA TYR A 474 -23.09 11.73 -23.90
C TYR A 474 -22.30 11.09 -25.06
N TYR A 475 -21.06 10.72 -24.78
CA TYR A 475 -20.16 10.10 -25.75
C TYR A 475 -20.20 8.57 -25.67
N ARG A 476 -20.14 7.91 -26.82
CA ARG A 476 -20.04 6.45 -26.90
C ARG A 476 -18.69 5.97 -26.37
N ASP A 477 -18.67 4.78 -25.75
CA ASP A 477 -17.44 4.12 -25.28
C ASP A 477 -16.62 4.99 -24.30
N SER A 478 -17.29 5.87 -23.54
CA SER A 478 -16.66 6.80 -22.60
C SER A 478 -16.58 6.18 -21.19
N LEU A 479 -15.87 5.06 -21.06
CA LEU A 479 -15.71 4.37 -19.78
C LEU A 479 -14.85 5.18 -18.80
N PRO A 480 -15.17 5.18 -17.48
CA PRO A 480 -16.38 4.68 -16.81
C PRO A 480 -17.50 5.74 -16.66
N TYR A 481 -17.49 6.80 -17.47
CA TYR A 481 -18.37 7.97 -17.37
C TYR A 481 -19.75 7.74 -17.98
N ALA A 482 -19.82 7.03 -19.11
CA ALA A 482 -21.05 6.68 -19.81
C ALA A 482 -20.90 5.36 -20.58
N PHE A 483 -21.68 4.35 -20.20
CA PHE A 483 -21.72 3.03 -20.84
C PHE A 483 -23.02 2.29 -20.52
N HIS A 484 -23.25 1.17 -21.20
CA HIS A 484 -24.40 0.31 -20.90
C HIS A 484 -23.96 -0.86 -20.01
N ASN A 485 -24.68 -1.08 -18.92
CA ASN A 485 -24.47 -2.22 -18.03
C ASN A 485 -24.95 -3.54 -18.69
N LYS A 486 -24.87 -4.67 -17.97
CA LYS A 486 -25.28 -5.99 -18.48
C LYS A 486 -26.76 -6.07 -18.89
N ASP A 487 -27.61 -5.26 -18.27
CA ASP A 487 -29.04 -5.20 -18.50
C ASP A 487 -29.40 -4.21 -19.62
N GLY A 488 -28.39 -3.59 -20.24
CA GLY A 488 -28.56 -2.62 -21.33
C GLY A 488 -29.01 -1.24 -20.85
N VAL A 489 -28.88 -0.93 -19.56
CA VAL A 489 -29.18 0.38 -18.97
C VAL A 489 -27.96 1.30 -19.10
N LEU A 490 -28.18 2.54 -19.54
CA LEU A 490 -27.12 3.55 -19.60
C LEU A 490 -26.76 4.00 -18.17
N VAL A 491 -25.49 3.87 -17.82
CA VAL A 491 -24.93 4.13 -16.48
C VAL A 491 -23.54 4.77 -16.59
N GLY A 492 -22.99 5.21 -15.46
CA GLY A 492 -21.66 5.80 -15.35
C GLY A 492 -21.67 7.12 -14.58
N LEU A 493 -20.48 7.66 -14.29
CA LEU A 493 -20.34 8.86 -13.46
C LEU A 493 -21.12 10.07 -14.01
N ASP A 494 -20.98 10.37 -15.30
CA ASP A 494 -21.63 11.53 -15.91
C ASP A 494 -23.16 11.32 -16.00
N ILE A 495 -23.57 10.07 -16.23
CA ILE A 495 -24.99 9.68 -16.31
C ILE A 495 -25.67 9.80 -14.95
N GLU A 496 -25.00 9.36 -13.88
CA GLU A 496 -25.47 9.51 -12.50
C GLU A 496 -25.62 10.99 -12.11
N LEU A 497 -24.65 11.83 -12.47
CA LEU A 497 -24.72 13.28 -12.27
C LEU A 497 -25.89 13.90 -13.05
N GLY A 498 -26.13 13.46 -14.28
CA GLY A 498 -27.29 13.88 -15.06
C GLY A 498 -28.62 13.54 -14.39
N HIS A 499 -28.79 12.29 -13.93
CA HIS A 499 -29.98 11.87 -13.19
C HIS A 499 -30.18 12.68 -11.91
N LEU A 500 -29.11 12.89 -11.14
CA LEU A 500 -29.17 13.69 -9.91
C LEU A 500 -29.59 15.13 -10.18
N LEU A 501 -29.02 15.76 -11.22
CA LEU A 501 -29.37 17.12 -11.60
C LEU A 501 -30.84 17.23 -12.02
N ALA A 502 -31.32 16.31 -12.88
CA ALA A 502 -32.72 16.29 -13.31
C ALA A 502 -33.69 16.07 -12.14
N TYR A 503 -33.36 15.14 -11.23
CA TYR A 503 -34.13 14.87 -10.03
C TYR A 503 -34.26 16.13 -9.14
N GLU A 504 -33.17 16.85 -8.90
CA GLU A 504 -33.17 18.06 -8.07
C GLU A 504 -33.83 19.26 -8.74
N LEU A 505 -33.84 19.30 -10.07
CA LEU A 505 -34.61 20.27 -10.85
C LEU A 505 -36.11 19.91 -10.92
N GLY A 506 -36.50 18.70 -10.52
CA GLY A 506 -37.89 18.23 -10.60
C GLY A 506 -38.37 17.94 -12.02
N VAL A 507 -37.47 17.55 -12.93
CA VAL A 507 -37.75 17.32 -14.36
C VAL A 507 -37.35 15.90 -14.81
N ASP A 508 -37.89 15.45 -15.95
CA ASP A 508 -37.44 14.22 -16.62
C ASP A 508 -36.04 14.45 -17.26
N ILE A 509 -35.38 13.41 -17.77
CA ILE A 509 -34.11 13.55 -18.50
C ILE A 509 -34.13 12.83 -19.85
N GLU A 510 -33.52 13.43 -20.85
CA GLU A 510 -33.32 12.86 -22.18
C GLU A 510 -31.82 12.79 -22.48
N PHE A 511 -31.28 11.57 -22.50
CA PHE A 511 -29.89 11.33 -22.88
C PHE A 511 -29.78 11.16 -24.38
N VAL A 512 -28.87 11.91 -25.02
CA VAL A 512 -28.64 11.86 -26.46
C VAL A 512 -27.21 11.44 -26.74
N GLN A 513 -27.04 10.32 -27.44
CA GLN A 513 -25.72 9.90 -27.88
C GLN A 513 -25.23 10.85 -28.97
N ILE A 514 -24.04 11.42 -28.81
CA ILE A 514 -23.45 12.35 -29.77
C ILE A 514 -21.98 12.03 -30.07
N TYR A 515 -21.48 12.61 -31.15
CA TYR A 515 -20.05 12.63 -31.47
C TYR A 515 -19.43 13.95 -30.97
N ARG A 516 -18.18 13.92 -30.48
CA ARG A 516 -17.51 15.12 -29.91
C ARG A 516 -17.42 16.30 -30.87
N ASN A 517 -17.32 16.05 -32.17
CA ASN A 517 -17.29 17.10 -33.19
C ASN A 517 -18.62 17.86 -33.34
N ARG A 518 -19.74 17.29 -32.88
CA ARG A 518 -21.07 17.92 -32.89
C ARG A 518 -21.42 18.62 -31.57
N THR A 519 -20.59 18.52 -30.53
CA THR A 519 -20.86 19.14 -29.22
C THR A 519 -21.11 20.65 -29.34
N ASN A 520 -20.26 21.37 -30.07
CA ASN A 520 -20.38 22.83 -30.23
C ASN A 520 -21.64 23.25 -31.00
N GLU A 521 -21.96 22.53 -32.08
CA GLU A 521 -23.15 22.76 -32.89
C GLU A 521 -24.42 22.58 -32.06
N LEU A 522 -24.53 21.46 -31.33
CA LEU A 522 -25.75 21.06 -30.62
C LEU A 522 -25.99 21.84 -29.33
N LEU A 523 -24.95 22.29 -28.63
CA LEU A 523 -25.08 23.18 -27.46
C LEU A 523 -25.51 24.58 -27.89
N ASN A 524 -24.83 25.18 -28.87
CA ASN A 524 -25.12 26.55 -29.28
C ASN A 524 -26.42 26.67 -30.10
N SER A 525 -26.91 25.56 -30.68
CA SER A 525 -28.26 25.54 -31.27
C SER A 525 -29.38 25.46 -30.23
N GLY A 526 -29.05 25.37 -28.93
CA GLY A 526 -30.02 25.12 -27.85
C GLY A 526 -30.67 23.74 -27.90
N TYR A 527 -30.15 22.81 -28.71
CA TYR A 527 -30.68 21.45 -28.76
C TYR A 527 -30.32 20.72 -27.47
N LEU A 528 -29.03 20.67 -27.11
CA LEU A 528 -28.54 20.13 -25.85
C LEU A 528 -28.38 21.25 -24.82
N ASP A 529 -28.60 20.94 -23.55
CA ASP A 529 -28.36 21.87 -22.45
C ASP A 529 -26.98 21.69 -21.85
N ILE A 530 -26.56 20.42 -21.75
CA ILE A 530 -25.32 19.99 -21.12
C ILE A 530 -24.80 18.75 -21.83
N VAL A 531 -23.48 18.53 -21.81
CA VAL A 531 -22.86 17.33 -22.36
C VAL A 531 -21.90 16.73 -21.34
N SER A 532 -21.65 15.42 -21.41
CA SER A 532 -20.56 14.75 -20.70
C SER A 532 -19.24 15.54 -20.72
N GLY A 533 -18.47 15.40 -19.64
CA GLY A 533 -17.37 16.29 -19.34
C GLY A 533 -16.26 16.35 -20.38
N ILE A 534 -15.62 17.52 -20.46
CA ILE A 534 -14.42 17.77 -21.26
C ILE A 534 -13.36 18.48 -20.41
N PRO A 535 -12.06 18.32 -20.74
CA PRO A 535 -11.00 18.99 -20.02
C PRO A 535 -11.05 20.51 -20.15
N ILE A 536 -10.75 21.22 -19.05
CA ILE A 536 -10.57 22.67 -19.03
C ILE A 536 -9.23 22.98 -19.71
N THR A 537 -9.32 23.50 -20.94
CA THR A 537 -8.16 23.94 -21.72
C THR A 537 -8.48 25.28 -22.40
N PRO A 538 -7.47 26.10 -22.76
CA PRO A 538 -7.70 27.32 -23.51
C PRO A 538 -8.48 27.09 -24.82
N ALA A 539 -8.21 25.98 -25.52
CA ALA A 539 -8.92 25.64 -26.75
C ALA A 539 -10.42 25.34 -26.53
N ASN A 540 -10.77 24.72 -25.40
CA ASN A 540 -12.18 24.45 -25.06
C ASN A 540 -12.87 25.69 -24.51
N LEU A 541 -12.20 26.53 -23.73
CA LEU A 541 -12.75 27.79 -23.23
C LEU A 541 -13.10 28.79 -24.35
N ILE A 542 -12.41 28.70 -25.49
CA ILE A 542 -12.75 29.49 -26.70
C ILE A 542 -14.03 28.97 -27.38
N LYS A 543 -14.41 27.71 -27.17
CA LYS A 543 -15.53 27.04 -27.85
C LYS A 543 -16.77 26.85 -26.96
N TYR A 544 -16.61 26.83 -25.64
CA TYR A 544 -17.65 26.50 -24.68
C TYR A 544 -17.55 27.35 -23.43
N ASN A 545 -18.68 27.61 -22.78
CA ASN A 545 -18.67 27.89 -21.35
C ASN A 545 -18.47 26.57 -20.61
N LEU A 546 -17.59 26.56 -19.61
CA LEU A 546 -17.27 25.38 -18.82
C LEU A 546 -17.69 25.61 -17.38
N SER A 547 -18.37 24.62 -16.79
CA SER A 547 -18.71 24.65 -15.37
C SER A 547 -17.46 24.61 -14.48
N GLU A 548 -17.66 24.77 -13.17
CA GLU A 548 -16.69 24.35 -12.17
C GLU A 548 -16.35 22.87 -12.41
N SER A 549 -15.08 22.53 -12.32
CA SER A 549 -14.64 21.15 -12.54
C SER A 549 -15.25 20.21 -11.50
N TYR A 550 -15.70 19.02 -11.89
CA TYR A 550 -16.22 18.02 -10.95
C TYR A 550 -15.20 16.92 -10.62
N ILE A 551 -14.25 16.64 -11.51
CA ILE A 551 -13.15 15.69 -11.31
C ILE A 551 -11.85 16.20 -11.94
N SER A 552 -10.72 15.60 -11.58
CA SER A 552 -9.43 15.84 -12.24
C SER A 552 -8.83 14.52 -12.70
N GLU A 553 -8.17 14.52 -13.85
CA GLU A 553 -7.64 13.32 -14.50
C GLU A 553 -6.19 13.50 -14.92
N HIS A 554 -5.38 12.48 -14.70
CA HIS A 554 -4.05 12.41 -15.28
C HIS A 554 -4.10 11.79 -16.67
N ALA A 555 -3.27 12.30 -17.58
CA ALA A 555 -3.03 11.64 -18.84
C ALA A 555 -2.19 10.37 -18.60
N ALA A 556 -2.59 9.27 -19.23
CA ALA A 556 -1.91 8.00 -19.17
C ALA A 556 -1.82 7.37 -20.58
N LEU A 557 -0.86 6.48 -20.75
CA LEU A 557 -0.71 5.65 -21.93
C LEU A 557 -1.25 4.27 -21.62
N LEU A 558 -2.18 3.81 -22.45
CA LEU A 558 -2.62 2.43 -22.47
C LEU A 558 -1.79 1.66 -23.49
N VAL A 559 -1.15 0.58 -23.06
CA VAL A 559 -0.18 -0.19 -23.86
C VAL A 559 -0.40 -1.68 -23.63
N LYS A 560 0.08 -2.52 -24.55
CA LYS A 560 0.15 -3.97 -24.28
C LYS A 560 1.09 -4.23 -23.11
N ASP A 561 0.77 -5.21 -22.27
CA ASP A 561 1.55 -5.53 -21.06
C ASP A 561 3.04 -5.77 -21.35
N GLU A 562 3.33 -6.51 -22.43
CA GLU A 562 4.69 -6.81 -22.86
C GLU A 562 5.52 -5.57 -23.24
N ALA A 563 4.87 -4.50 -23.72
CA ALA A 563 5.53 -3.29 -24.20
C ALA A 563 5.72 -2.24 -23.09
N ARG A 564 5.13 -2.46 -21.91
CA ARG A 564 5.00 -1.49 -20.81
C ARG A 564 6.30 -0.79 -20.42
N GLN A 565 7.40 -1.56 -20.32
CA GLN A 565 8.70 -1.03 -19.89
C GLN A 565 9.22 0.09 -20.80
N ASN A 566 8.81 0.09 -22.07
CA ASN A 566 9.21 1.08 -23.08
C ASN A 566 8.50 2.43 -22.93
N PHE A 567 7.51 2.55 -22.04
CA PHE A 567 6.66 3.75 -21.90
C PHE A 567 6.75 4.43 -20.53
N THR A 568 7.73 4.05 -19.71
CA THR A 568 7.82 4.46 -18.30
C THR A 568 8.25 5.92 -18.06
N THR A 569 8.93 6.55 -19.03
CA THR A 569 9.44 7.93 -18.90
C THR A 569 9.15 8.74 -20.16
N TRP A 570 8.86 10.03 -20.02
CA TRP A 570 8.65 10.91 -21.17
C TRP A 570 9.93 11.03 -22.00
N GLU A 571 11.11 11.04 -21.36
CA GLU A 571 12.40 11.10 -22.06
C GLU A 571 12.60 9.92 -23.01
N SER A 572 12.12 8.72 -22.65
CA SER A 572 12.22 7.53 -23.52
C SER A 572 11.30 7.57 -24.75
N LEU A 573 10.28 8.44 -24.73
CA LEU A 573 9.28 8.57 -25.78
C LEU A 573 9.61 9.73 -26.74
N ILE A 574 10.18 10.81 -26.23
CA ILE A 574 10.52 12.00 -27.00
C ILE A 574 11.61 11.67 -28.03
N GLY A 575 11.32 11.90 -29.32
CA GLY A 575 12.25 11.69 -30.44
C GLY A 575 12.20 10.31 -31.10
N ARG A 576 11.33 9.41 -30.63
CA ARG A 576 11.08 8.12 -31.30
C ARG A 576 10.17 8.30 -32.52
N LYS A 577 10.71 7.99 -33.70
CA LYS A 577 10.02 8.09 -35.01
C LYS A 577 9.18 6.88 -35.38
N ASP A 578 9.40 5.78 -34.68
CA ASP A 578 8.74 4.51 -34.89
C ASP A 578 7.44 4.36 -34.10
N LEU A 579 7.17 5.28 -33.14
CA LEU A 579 5.98 5.23 -32.30
C LEU A 579 4.73 5.73 -33.03
N VAL A 580 3.69 4.90 -32.99
CA VAL A 580 2.33 5.23 -33.39
C VAL A 580 1.47 5.39 -32.14
N ILE A 581 1.07 6.63 -31.84
CA ILE A 581 0.24 6.95 -30.67
C ILE A 581 -1.20 7.17 -31.11
N GLY A 582 -2.09 6.29 -30.65
CA GLY A 582 -3.52 6.43 -30.81
C GLY A 582 -4.06 7.49 -29.87
N ILE A 583 -4.85 8.42 -30.39
CA ILE A 583 -5.56 9.40 -29.56
C ILE A 583 -7.03 9.29 -29.93
N PRO A 584 -7.89 8.76 -29.05
CA PRO A 584 -9.33 8.82 -29.22
C PRO A 584 -9.74 10.27 -29.33
N GLU A 585 -10.30 10.63 -30.48
CA GLU A 585 -10.89 11.93 -30.79
C GLU A 585 -9.91 13.08 -30.45
N ALA A 586 -8.95 13.31 -31.36
CA ALA A 586 -7.65 13.98 -31.21
C ALA A 586 -7.63 15.36 -30.50
N TYR A 587 -8.77 15.99 -30.26
CA TYR A 587 -8.89 17.40 -29.90
C TYR A 587 -8.25 17.81 -28.56
N PHE A 588 -8.12 16.91 -27.58
CA PHE A 588 -7.67 17.30 -26.24
C PHE A 588 -6.16 17.31 -26.06
N TYR A 589 -5.47 16.37 -26.69
CA TYR A 589 -4.03 16.17 -26.48
C TYR A 589 -3.20 16.36 -27.75
N ALA A 590 -3.81 16.44 -28.95
CA ALA A 590 -3.05 16.48 -30.19
C ALA A 590 -2.03 17.62 -30.27
N GLN A 591 -2.38 18.84 -29.84
CA GLN A 591 -1.41 19.95 -29.86
C GLN A 591 -0.26 19.74 -28.85
N GLY A 592 -0.56 19.19 -27.66
CA GLY A 592 0.46 18.88 -26.65
C GLY A 592 1.36 17.72 -27.11
N VAL A 593 0.78 16.67 -27.67
CA VAL A 593 1.49 15.52 -28.24
C VAL A 593 2.32 15.94 -29.44
N GLN A 594 1.78 16.71 -30.38
CA GLN A 594 2.52 17.17 -31.56
C GLN A 594 3.65 18.15 -31.19
N LYS A 595 3.51 18.91 -30.10
CA LYS A 595 4.57 19.78 -29.58
C LYS A 595 5.67 18.99 -28.87
N ASN A 596 5.31 17.99 -28.07
CA ASN A 596 6.24 17.28 -27.19
C ASN A 596 6.81 15.99 -27.82
N LEU A 597 6.08 15.40 -28.77
CA LEU A 597 6.44 14.22 -29.56
C LEU A 597 6.31 14.56 -31.06
N PRO A 598 7.08 15.53 -31.58
CA PRO A 598 6.93 16.03 -32.95
C PRO A 598 7.24 14.99 -34.02
N ASP A 599 8.01 13.96 -33.66
CA ASP A 599 8.49 12.90 -34.53
C ASP A 599 7.59 11.66 -34.54
N SER A 600 6.58 11.56 -33.67
CA SER A 600 5.69 10.38 -33.58
C SER A 600 4.50 10.48 -34.56
N VAL A 601 3.99 9.32 -34.98
CA VAL A 601 2.79 9.26 -35.81
C VAL A 601 1.57 9.28 -34.89
N VAL A 602 0.86 10.40 -34.86
CA VAL A 602 -0.41 10.53 -34.14
C VAL A 602 -1.53 9.97 -34.99
N TRP A 603 -2.21 8.93 -34.49
CA TRP A 603 -3.39 8.36 -35.14
C TRP A 603 -4.65 8.73 -34.37
N GLU A 604 -5.51 9.53 -35.00
CA GLU A 604 -6.85 9.81 -34.46
C GLU A 604 -7.75 8.57 -34.51
N LEU A 605 -8.29 8.18 -33.35
CA LEU A 605 -9.24 7.09 -33.23
C LEU A 605 -10.66 7.65 -33.06
N SER A 606 -11.60 7.18 -33.86
CA SER A 606 -13.01 7.60 -33.75
C SER A 606 -13.74 7.02 -32.52
N THR A 607 -13.16 6.02 -31.87
CA THR A 607 -13.58 5.47 -30.57
C THR A 607 -12.39 4.77 -29.93
N PRO A 608 -12.22 4.82 -28.59
CA PRO A 608 -11.17 4.07 -27.90
C PRO A 608 -11.20 2.57 -28.21
N ARG A 609 -12.39 2.01 -28.49
CA ARG A 609 -12.56 0.57 -28.79
C ARG A 609 -11.76 0.09 -30.00
N LEU A 610 -11.40 0.97 -30.94
CA LEU A 610 -10.62 0.61 -32.12
C LEU A 610 -9.18 0.18 -31.78
N PHE A 611 -8.64 0.66 -30.65
CA PHE A 611 -7.31 0.29 -30.20
C PHE A 611 -7.18 -1.21 -29.90
N PHE A 612 -8.24 -1.86 -29.42
CA PHE A 612 -8.24 -3.28 -29.04
C PHE A 612 -8.62 -4.25 -30.16
N LYS A 613 -8.91 -3.75 -31.37
CA LYS A 613 -9.27 -4.57 -32.53
C LYS A 613 -8.08 -4.73 -33.47
N GLU A 614 -8.18 -5.61 -34.48
CA GLU A 614 -7.13 -5.83 -35.50
C GLU A 614 -6.56 -4.54 -36.12
N LYS A 615 -7.38 -3.50 -36.27
CA LYS A 615 -6.93 -2.17 -36.77
C LYS A 615 -5.97 -1.44 -35.82
N GLY A 616 -6.03 -1.73 -34.53
CA GLY A 616 -5.17 -1.18 -33.49
C GLY A 616 -3.84 -1.90 -33.31
N GLU A 617 -3.60 -3.04 -33.99
CA GLU A 617 -2.33 -3.77 -33.89
C GLU A 617 -1.11 -2.95 -34.35
N LYS A 618 -1.33 -1.90 -35.13
CA LYS A 618 -0.31 -0.97 -35.60
C LYS A 618 -0.12 0.25 -34.68
N ILE A 619 -0.81 0.30 -33.55
CA ILE A 619 -0.75 1.39 -32.57
C ILE A 619 0.00 0.89 -31.34
N ASP A 620 1.10 1.54 -30.99
CA ASP A 620 1.94 1.09 -29.88
C ASP A 620 1.38 1.49 -28.51
N ALA A 621 0.72 2.65 -28.45
CA ALA A 621 0.13 3.19 -27.23
C ALA A 621 -1.10 4.04 -27.53
N MET A 622 -2.10 4.02 -26.65
CA MET A 622 -3.24 4.93 -26.69
C MET A 622 -3.14 5.96 -25.57
N LEU A 623 -3.10 7.25 -25.90
CA LEU A 623 -3.16 8.32 -24.91
C LEU A 623 -4.60 8.56 -24.46
N TYR A 624 -4.85 8.43 -23.16
CA TYR A 624 -6.19 8.52 -22.59
C TYR A 624 -6.17 9.04 -21.14
N GLY A 625 -7.32 9.35 -20.56
CA GLY A 625 -7.43 9.66 -19.13
C GLY A 625 -7.16 8.41 -18.29
N ALA A 626 -6.40 8.51 -17.20
CA ALA A 626 -5.95 7.36 -16.43
C ALA A 626 -7.10 6.51 -15.87
N ALA A 627 -8.15 7.14 -15.35
CA ALA A 627 -9.36 6.47 -14.89
C ALA A 627 -10.05 5.69 -16.01
N GLY A 628 -10.22 6.32 -17.18
CA GLY A 628 -10.80 5.67 -18.35
C GLY A 628 -9.91 4.56 -18.92
N ALA A 629 -8.59 4.73 -18.92
CA ALA A 629 -7.64 3.74 -19.40
C ALA A 629 -7.70 2.47 -18.53
N SER A 630 -7.76 2.64 -17.21
CA SER A 630 -7.94 1.52 -16.29
C SER A 630 -9.31 0.86 -16.42
N ALA A 631 -10.37 1.63 -16.70
CA ALA A 631 -11.67 1.02 -16.99
C ALA A 631 -11.58 0.12 -18.24
N TRP A 632 -10.82 0.51 -19.27
CA TRP A 632 -10.60 -0.33 -20.45
C TRP A 632 -9.78 -1.59 -20.18
N THR A 633 -8.78 -1.54 -19.31
CA THR A 633 -8.05 -2.76 -18.91
C THR A 633 -8.97 -3.77 -18.24
N LEU A 634 -10.07 -3.31 -17.61
CA LEU A 634 -11.06 -4.23 -17.05
C LEU A 634 -11.77 -5.07 -18.12
N LEU A 635 -11.88 -4.57 -19.35
CA LEU A 635 -12.42 -5.32 -20.49
C LEU A 635 -11.33 -6.06 -21.28
N TYR A 636 -10.10 -5.54 -21.26
CA TYR A 636 -8.97 -6.05 -22.02
C TYR A 636 -7.76 -6.24 -21.08
N PRO A 637 -7.71 -7.34 -20.33
CA PRO A 637 -6.69 -7.57 -19.30
C PRO A 637 -5.26 -7.76 -19.83
N GLU A 638 -5.09 -7.89 -21.15
CA GLU A 638 -3.77 -7.98 -21.84
C GLU A 638 -3.08 -6.61 -21.98
N TYR A 639 -3.71 -5.55 -21.47
CA TYR A 639 -3.26 -4.17 -21.56
C TYR A 639 -3.05 -3.57 -20.18
N SER A 640 -2.09 -2.65 -20.11
CA SER A 640 -1.66 -1.95 -18.90
C SER A 640 -1.76 -0.45 -19.06
N VAL A 641 -2.03 0.23 -17.95
CA VAL A 641 -1.96 1.69 -17.86
C VAL A 641 -0.58 2.11 -17.38
N VAL A 642 0.01 3.09 -18.06
CA VAL A 642 1.30 3.68 -17.72
C VAL A 642 1.14 5.19 -17.57
N LEU A 643 1.62 5.74 -16.47
CA LEU A 643 1.78 7.18 -16.29
C LEU A 643 3.27 7.50 -16.45
N PRO A 644 3.72 7.96 -17.63
CA PRO A 644 5.14 8.23 -17.82
C PRO A 644 5.63 9.33 -16.88
N LYS A 645 6.85 9.17 -16.37
CA LYS A 645 7.49 10.13 -15.46
C LYS A 645 8.32 11.16 -16.24
N PRO A 646 8.45 12.42 -15.77
CA PRO A 646 7.74 13.01 -14.63
C PRO A 646 6.23 13.11 -14.89
N GLN A 647 5.42 12.94 -13.84
CA GLN A 647 3.96 13.00 -13.99
C GLN A 647 3.52 14.41 -14.43
N MET A 648 2.69 14.47 -15.46
CA MET A 648 2.05 15.72 -15.85
C MET A 648 0.95 16.11 -14.86
N PRO A 649 0.73 17.41 -14.62
CA PRO A 649 -0.37 17.89 -13.81
C PRO A 649 -1.72 17.32 -14.28
N ALA A 650 -2.60 17.01 -13.33
CA ALA A 650 -3.95 16.58 -13.64
C ALA A 650 -4.68 17.68 -14.42
N VAL A 651 -5.50 17.27 -15.39
CA VAL A 651 -6.39 18.14 -16.13
C VAL A 651 -7.76 18.10 -15.47
N ALA A 652 -8.28 19.27 -15.13
CA ALA A 652 -9.61 19.42 -14.57
C ALA A 652 -10.68 19.13 -15.65
N ILE A 653 -11.71 18.35 -15.33
CA ILE A 653 -12.84 18.04 -16.22
C ILE A 653 -14.07 18.81 -15.76
N ALA A 654 -14.78 19.43 -16.70
CA ALA A 654 -15.98 20.23 -16.48
C ALA A 654 -17.05 19.93 -17.54
N PHE A 655 -18.31 20.24 -17.23
CA PHE A 655 -19.38 20.14 -18.21
C PHE A 655 -19.33 21.31 -19.19
N PRO A 656 -19.31 21.06 -20.51
CA PRO A 656 -19.48 22.11 -21.51
C PRO A 656 -20.95 22.51 -21.66
N LEU A 657 -21.13 23.81 -21.82
CA LEU A 657 -22.41 24.52 -21.92
C LEU A 657 -22.36 25.48 -23.12
N ALA A 658 -23.52 25.99 -23.53
CA ALA A 658 -23.62 27.00 -24.59
C ALA A 658 -22.83 28.27 -24.23
N GLN A 659 -22.19 28.89 -25.23
CA GLN A 659 -21.30 30.05 -25.02
C GLN A 659 -22.03 31.30 -24.50
N ASP A 660 -23.28 31.49 -24.91
CA ASP A 660 -24.04 32.70 -24.62
C ASP A 660 -24.94 32.58 -23.37
N ASP A 661 -24.72 31.55 -22.53
CA ASP A 661 -25.51 31.31 -21.31
C ASP A 661 -24.64 31.24 -20.04
N ALA A 662 -24.17 32.40 -19.59
CA ALA A 662 -23.40 32.53 -18.36
C ALA A 662 -24.24 32.28 -17.10
N ALA A 663 -25.55 32.51 -17.14
CA ALA A 663 -26.44 32.30 -16.00
C ALA A 663 -26.56 30.81 -15.69
N PHE A 664 -26.76 29.98 -16.72
CA PHE A 664 -26.79 28.53 -16.58
C PHE A 664 -25.42 27.95 -16.20
N GLU A 665 -24.32 28.50 -16.74
CA GLU A 665 -22.96 28.13 -16.28
C GLU A 665 -22.79 28.35 -14.78
N HIS A 666 -23.10 29.55 -14.29
CA HIS A 666 -23.02 29.84 -12.87
C HIS A 666 -23.90 28.91 -12.03
N PHE A 667 -25.12 28.63 -12.49
CA PHE A 667 -26.02 27.69 -11.82
C PHE A 667 -25.38 26.30 -11.67
N ILE A 668 -24.88 25.72 -12.77
CA ILE A 668 -24.23 24.40 -12.76
C ILE A 668 -22.96 24.42 -11.90
N SER A 669 -22.15 25.47 -11.98
CA SER A 669 -20.93 25.64 -11.18
C SER A 669 -21.23 25.68 -9.68
N HIS A 670 -22.26 26.42 -9.27
CA HIS A 670 -22.70 26.45 -7.87
C HIS A 670 -23.26 25.11 -7.41
N TRP A 671 -24.01 24.41 -8.26
CA TRP A 671 -24.50 23.07 -7.99
C TRP A 671 -23.35 22.08 -7.78
N ILE A 672 -22.32 22.08 -8.65
CA ILE A 672 -21.12 21.24 -8.48
C ILE A 672 -20.42 21.54 -7.16
N ARG A 673 -20.23 22.81 -6.81
CA ARG A 673 -19.61 23.21 -5.55
C ARG A 673 -20.39 22.70 -4.34
N MET A 674 -21.73 22.75 -4.41
CA MET A 674 -22.60 22.19 -3.39
C MET A 674 -22.39 20.68 -3.26
N LYS A 675 -22.33 19.94 -4.38
CA LYS A 675 -22.14 18.48 -4.38
C LYS A 675 -20.74 18.03 -3.95
N LYS A 676 -19.72 18.85 -4.16
CA LYS A 676 -18.39 18.64 -3.56
C LYS A 676 -18.44 18.80 -2.05
N ARG A 677 -19.08 19.85 -1.55
CA ARG A 677 -19.20 20.12 -0.10
C ARG A 677 -20.00 19.04 0.64
N SER A 678 -21.00 18.44 -0.01
CA SER A 678 -21.76 17.32 0.54
C SER A 678 -21.08 15.95 0.37
N ASN A 679 -19.88 15.88 -0.22
CA ASN A 679 -19.18 14.65 -0.59
C ASN A 679 -19.94 13.73 -1.57
N THR A 680 -20.98 14.23 -2.25
CA THR A 680 -21.76 13.44 -3.21
C THR A 680 -20.92 13.09 -4.45
N ILE A 681 -20.21 14.06 -5.01
CA ILE A 681 -19.31 13.81 -6.14
C ILE A 681 -18.19 12.84 -5.74
N SER A 682 -17.64 12.98 -4.54
CA SER A 682 -16.64 12.05 -4.01
C SER A 682 -17.18 10.63 -3.89
N ALA A 683 -18.41 10.45 -3.40
CA ALA A 683 -19.04 9.13 -3.32
C ALA A 683 -19.27 8.50 -4.70
N PHE A 684 -19.73 9.29 -5.68
CA PHE A 684 -19.89 8.83 -7.06
C PHE A 684 -18.55 8.48 -7.70
N TYR A 685 -17.52 9.27 -7.44
CA TYR A 685 -16.16 8.99 -7.89
C TYR A 685 -15.63 7.67 -7.30
N THR A 686 -15.75 7.47 -5.99
CA THR A 686 -15.36 6.21 -5.33
C THR A 686 -16.08 4.99 -5.93
N TYR A 687 -17.36 5.12 -6.27
CA TYR A 687 -18.11 4.02 -6.85
C TYR A 687 -17.81 3.77 -8.33
N TRP A 688 -17.88 4.81 -9.16
CA TRP A 688 -17.73 4.67 -10.61
C TRP A 688 -16.28 4.55 -11.05
N ILE A 689 -15.37 5.32 -10.45
CA ILE A 689 -13.96 5.38 -10.82
C ILE A 689 -13.14 4.34 -10.05
N GLU A 690 -13.22 4.33 -8.72
CA GLU A 690 -12.42 3.40 -7.90
C GLU A 690 -13.04 2.00 -7.78
N GLY A 691 -14.34 1.87 -8.06
CA GLY A 691 -15.05 0.60 -7.96
C GLY A 691 -15.34 0.12 -6.55
N LYS A 692 -15.34 1.03 -5.57
CA LYS A 692 -15.55 0.72 -4.15
C LYS A 692 -16.94 1.17 -3.69
N LYS A 693 -17.44 0.61 -2.58
CA LYS A 693 -18.64 1.14 -1.92
C LYS A 693 -18.27 2.43 -1.18
N PRO A 694 -18.98 3.55 -1.39
CA PRO A 694 -18.67 4.80 -0.71
C PRO A 694 -18.99 4.69 0.79
N ALA A 695 -18.01 4.99 1.65
CA ALA A 695 -18.19 4.97 3.11
C ALA A 695 -19.02 6.17 3.58
N ASN A 696 -19.98 5.96 4.49
CA ASN A 696 -20.81 7.00 5.10
C ASN A 696 -21.67 7.83 4.11
N PHE A 697 -21.90 7.34 2.89
CA PHE A 697 -22.82 7.99 1.96
C PHE A 697 -24.26 7.61 2.29
N ILE A 698 -25.05 8.57 2.76
CA ILE A 698 -26.48 8.41 2.98
C ILE A 698 -27.17 8.67 1.63
N ARG A 699 -27.84 7.64 1.13
CA ARG A 699 -28.59 7.66 -0.12
C ARG A 699 -29.81 8.58 -0.05
#